data_AF-A0AAD5LQT9-F1
#
_entry.id   AF-A0AAD5LQT9-F1
#
_cell.length_a   1.000
_cell.length_b   1.000
_cell.length_c   1.000
_cell.angle_alpha   90.00
_cell.angle_beta   90.00
_cell.angle_gamma   90.00
#
_symmetry.space_group_name_H-M   'P 1'
#
loop_
_entity.id
_entity.type
_entity.pdbx_description
1 polymer ?
#
loop_
_entity_poly.entity_id
_entity_poly.type
_entity_poly.pdbx_seq_one_letter_code
_entity_poly.pdbx_strand_id
1 'polypeptide(L)'
;MVQFAKKLAAAQRPEWSGHYLEYKQLKKKLKAVLASAPKAAAATAAPASAKSPADAQAEDLPLTPRRAQDGFQRALDAEVERVVLFFLTKQGEFAQTLAQLRREQAQLSAPDLAAMHALADRFRRMGDELVQLLHYVELNATGLRKILKKHDKLMKGRKIMGSYLTSRTDSQASHLQQLYHDEGISAIIATIRTALTDLRKSEVDLATVDKAAVPVAAESARSPVTALAFPPLPREEAAVILKRSISEDEPVLSKIALARRRLQQSTQYVKTIAAQALIFDGESSEDEDEASASAAEGGYISFRPRARSSEISRFINMTCTFLYMINYYIVAPTSGDYAAALGAEEALSGVIVGMTPIASLVSAVLYSWWANRSYKSPLLFATVCLVVGNLLYGLALYFDSIAMAIAGRLLNGFGGARAINRRYIADNYSREERTQASAMFVTASALGMAAGPALAAALDYAPDFTLFGVQVTTETAPGYLMFVFWLVYLVATLVWFEEPERQTPSDRLYPYIEHRQSLIRASATSMEHGKTGEKTPLLPSTTHHAHAHAAPPLSSLWHNVPVVATLLIYIVLKLVLECLLTASSTIGQYYFKWNSTDAGLYLAMLGLLMFPTNVVVSWLCVRYEDRELILMSEGLMLVGVAVIVRYTASYSVVQFVLGGVIIFISTNVLEGVNMSLLSKTIPRAFARGTFNSGLLATEAGTLGRAIGDVAITVVGLPGIQYVLNWTFVPLLLTCMLTIAYTWRVFPKLATRDD
;
A
#
# COMPACT_ATOMS: atom_id res chain seq x y z
N MET A 1 -26.58 -15.78 -8.14
CA MET A 1 -26.22 -15.49 -6.71
C MET A 1 -26.78 -16.48 -5.65
N VAL A 2 -27.65 -17.44 -6.00
CA VAL A 2 -28.14 -18.54 -5.11
C VAL A 2 -27.12 -19.68 -4.95
N GLN A 3 -26.06 -19.69 -5.77
CA GLN A 3 -25.12 -20.80 -5.90
C GLN A 3 -24.19 -21.03 -4.71
N PHE A 4 -23.77 -20.00 -3.96
CA PHE A 4 -22.77 -20.22 -2.89
C PHE A 4 -23.32 -20.95 -1.66
N ALA A 5 -24.56 -20.66 -1.22
CA ALA A 5 -25.14 -21.37 -0.08
C ALA A 5 -25.42 -22.86 -0.41
N LYS A 6 -25.79 -23.15 -1.66
CA LYS A 6 -25.92 -24.53 -2.17
C LYS A 6 -24.55 -25.20 -2.32
N LYS A 7 -23.55 -24.48 -2.81
CA LYS A 7 -22.16 -24.96 -2.94
C LYS A 7 -21.50 -25.22 -1.58
N LEU A 8 -21.76 -24.37 -0.58
CA LEU A 8 -21.28 -24.57 0.78
C LEU A 8 -21.92 -25.83 1.37
N ALA A 9 -23.26 -25.96 1.32
CA ALA A 9 -23.96 -27.15 1.81
C ALA A 9 -23.54 -28.45 1.10
N ALA A 10 -23.22 -28.40 -0.20
CA ALA A 10 -22.73 -29.55 -0.95
C ALA A 10 -21.25 -29.89 -0.70
N ALA A 11 -20.46 -28.94 -0.18
CA ALA A 11 -19.04 -29.11 0.11
C ALA A 11 -18.74 -29.32 1.61
N GLN A 12 -19.78 -29.39 2.45
CA GLN A 12 -19.66 -29.67 3.88
C GLN A 12 -19.40 -31.15 4.11
N ARG A 13 -18.43 -31.46 4.98
CA ARG A 13 -18.27 -32.82 5.49
C ARG A 13 -19.45 -33.13 6.44
N PRO A 14 -20.15 -34.27 6.29
CA PRO A 14 -21.31 -34.60 7.12
C PRO A 14 -20.99 -34.57 8.63
N GLU A 15 -19.82 -35.11 9.00
CA GLU A 15 -19.33 -35.16 10.38
C GLU A 15 -19.06 -33.79 11.01
N TRP A 16 -18.78 -32.76 10.21
CA TRP A 16 -18.44 -31.41 10.68
C TRP A 16 -19.54 -30.38 10.40
N SER A 17 -20.68 -30.82 9.87
CA SER A 17 -21.77 -29.98 9.36
C SER A 17 -22.22 -28.90 10.36
N GLY A 18 -22.28 -29.21 11.66
CA GLY A 18 -22.66 -28.28 12.73
C GLY A 18 -21.62 -27.21 13.09
N HIS A 19 -20.40 -27.31 12.57
CA HIS A 19 -19.31 -26.37 12.85
C HIS A 19 -19.04 -25.39 11.69
N TYR A 20 -19.70 -25.54 10.54
CA TYR A 20 -19.56 -24.59 9.45
C TYR A 20 -20.37 -23.32 9.70
N LEU A 21 -19.93 -22.21 9.11
CA LEU A 21 -20.60 -20.92 9.14
C LEU A 21 -22.04 -21.04 8.61
N GLU A 22 -23.02 -20.65 9.43
CA GLU A 22 -24.46 -20.68 9.09
C GLU A 22 -24.85 -19.54 8.15
N TYR A 23 -24.35 -19.59 6.91
CA TYR A 23 -24.47 -18.54 5.91
C TYR A 23 -25.94 -18.19 5.59
N LYS A 24 -26.85 -19.18 5.66
CA LYS A 24 -28.30 -18.95 5.44
C LYS A 24 -28.92 -18.12 6.56
N GLN A 25 -28.57 -18.41 7.81
CA GLN A 25 -29.08 -17.69 8.98
C GLN A 25 -28.53 -16.26 9.03
N LEU A 26 -27.22 -16.09 8.78
CA LEU A 26 -26.60 -14.77 8.66
C LEU A 26 -27.23 -13.92 7.55
N LYS A 27 -27.57 -14.53 6.40
CA LYS A 27 -28.30 -13.83 5.33
C LYS A 27 -29.73 -13.44 5.75
N LYS A 28 -30.41 -14.25 6.55
CA LYS A 28 -31.75 -13.93 7.08
C LYS A 28 -31.67 -12.75 8.06
N LYS A 29 -30.68 -12.76 8.97
CA LYS A 29 -30.41 -11.65 9.89
C LYS A 29 -30.05 -10.37 9.13
N LEU A 30 -29.20 -10.45 8.10
CA LEU A 30 -28.85 -9.31 7.23
C LEU A 30 -30.08 -8.69 6.53
N LYS A 31 -31.03 -9.52 6.09
CA LYS A 31 -32.29 -9.03 5.50
C LYS A 31 -33.17 -8.33 6.54
N ALA A 32 -33.19 -8.80 7.79
CA ALA A 32 -33.90 -8.14 8.87
C ALA A 32 -33.30 -6.76 9.19
N VAL A 33 -31.96 -6.64 9.18
CA VAL A 33 -31.27 -5.34 9.29
C VAL A 33 -31.70 -4.40 8.17
N LEU A 34 -31.80 -4.90 6.93
CA LEU A 34 -32.24 -4.10 5.79
C LEU A 34 -33.71 -3.67 5.89
N ALA A 35 -34.59 -4.52 6.44
CA ALA A 35 -36.00 -4.21 6.66
C ALA A 35 -36.21 -3.15 7.76
N SER A 36 -35.30 -3.06 8.73
CA SER A 36 -35.29 -2.03 9.77
C SER A 36 -34.68 -0.69 9.36
N ALA A 37 -34.04 -0.61 8.18
CA ALA A 37 -33.47 0.63 7.67
C ALA A 37 -34.58 1.55 7.13
N PRO A 38 -34.60 2.85 7.46
CA PRO A 38 -35.66 3.74 7.00
C PRO A 38 -35.65 3.82 5.47
N LYS A 39 -36.78 3.49 4.83
CA LYS A 39 -37.02 3.83 3.42
C LYS A 39 -37.10 5.35 3.33
N ALA A 40 -36.06 5.99 2.81
CA ALA A 40 -36.12 7.39 2.44
C ALA A 40 -37.06 7.56 1.22
N ALA A 41 -38.36 7.77 1.49
CA ALA A 41 -39.32 8.54 0.69
C ALA A 41 -40.76 8.24 1.14
N ALA A 42 -41.55 9.30 1.30
CA ALA A 42 -42.99 9.37 1.62
C ALA A 42 -43.38 9.35 3.10
N ALA A 43 -43.38 10.54 3.73
CA ALA A 43 -44.43 10.99 4.65
C ALA A 43 -44.24 12.49 4.95
N THR A 44 -44.73 13.34 4.05
CA THR A 44 -45.15 14.71 4.37
C THR A 44 -46.62 14.68 4.79
N ALA A 45 -46.98 15.55 5.75
CA ALA A 45 -48.32 15.97 6.19
C ALA A 45 -48.92 15.36 7.49
N ALA A 46 -48.70 16.11 8.58
CA ALA A 46 -49.67 16.57 9.61
C ALA A 46 -50.25 15.58 10.66
N PRO A 47 -50.94 16.07 11.72
CA PRO A 47 -50.41 16.94 12.79
C PRO A 47 -50.66 16.37 14.21
N ALA A 48 -50.13 17.08 15.21
CA ALA A 48 -50.11 16.74 16.63
C ALA A 48 -51.48 16.50 17.29
N SER A 49 -51.59 15.46 18.14
CA SER A 49 -52.32 15.53 19.43
C SER A 49 -51.96 14.37 20.39
N ALA A 50 -51.53 14.77 21.59
CA ALA A 50 -51.79 14.22 22.93
C ALA A 50 -51.77 12.70 23.23
N LYS A 51 -50.84 12.30 24.11
CA LYS A 51 -51.01 11.65 25.45
C LYS A 51 -49.93 10.59 25.74
N SER A 52 -49.29 10.71 26.90
CA SER A 52 -48.65 9.60 27.62
C SER A 52 -49.70 9.01 28.59
N PRO A 53 -49.80 7.70 28.80
CA PRO A 53 -48.96 7.01 29.80
C PRO A 53 -48.46 5.62 29.32
N ALA A 54 -47.28 5.17 29.73
CA ALA A 54 -47.04 4.22 30.84
C ALA A 54 -47.92 2.96 30.79
N ASP A 55 -47.26 1.80 30.76
CA ASP A 55 -47.79 0.42 30.80
C ASP A 55 -48.25 -0.20 29.47
N ALA A 56 -47.28 -0.54 28.60
CA ALA A 56 -47.44 -1.63 27.64
C ALA A 56 -46.15 -2.45 27.57
N GLN A 57 -46.31 -3.76 27.71
CA GLN A 57 -45.27 -4.78 27.84
C GLN A 57 -44.21 -4.69 26.72
N ALA A 58 -42.95 -4.85 27.12
CA ALA A 58 -41.80 -4.81 26.25
C ALA A 58 -41.69 -6.07 25.39
N GLU A 59 -42.44 -6.20 24.30
CA GLU A 59 -42.12 -7.18 23.25
C GLU A 59 -42.27 -6.73 21.79
N ASP A 60 -42.81 -5.55 21.45
CA ASP A 60 -42.97 -5.17 20.02
C ASP A 60 -42.70 -3.68 19.72
N LEU A 61 -41.53 -3.16 20.13
CA LEU A 61 -41.02 -1.89 19.60
C LEU A 61 -40.28 -2.11 18.26
N PRO A 62 -40.51 -1.29 17.22
CA PRO A 62 -39.78 -1.39 15.96
C PRO A 62 -38.27 -1.25 16.20
N LEU A 63 -37.51 -2.26 15.78
CA LEU A 63 -36.06 -2.32 15.90
C LEU A 63 -35.42 -1.08 15.29
N THR A 64 -34.74 -0.27 16.10
CA THR A 64 -33.95 0.84 15.59
C THR A 64 -32.81 0.30 14.71
N PRO A 65 -32.42 1.01 13.62
CA PRO A 65 -31.37 0.54 12.69
C PRO A 65 -30.03 0.21 13.36
N ARG A 66 -29.72 0.84 14.51
CA ARG A 66 -28.52 0.55 15.30
C ARG A 66 -28.62 -0.80 16.02
N ARG A 67 -29.72 -1.09 16.72
CA ARG A 67 -29.92 -2.38 17.42
C ARG A 67 -29.90 -3.57 16.47
N ALA A 68 -30.45 -3.41 15.27
CA ALA A 68 -30.42 -4.46 14.25
C ALA A 68 -28.99 -4.74 13.74
N GLN A 69 -28.17 -3.68 13.59
CA GLN A 69 -26.77 -3.79 13.17
C GLN A 69 -25.90 -4.46 14.25
N ASP A 70 -26.07 -4.08 15.51
CA ASP A 70 -25.38 -4.70 16.66
C ASP A 70 -25.77 -6.18 16.78
N GLY A 71 -27.04 -6.51 16.53
CA GLY A 71 -27.53 -7.90 16.51
C GLY A 71 -26.93 -8.74 15.38
N PHE A 72 -26.62 -8.15 14.23
CA PHE A 72 -25.91 -8.84 13.14
C PHE A 72 -24.43 -9.07 13.47
N GLN A 73 -23.75 -8.07 14.04
CA GLN A 73 -22.35 -8.20 14.44
C GLN A 73 -22.16 -9.27 15.53
N ARG A 74 -22.97 -9.26 16.59
CA ARG A 74 -22.94 -10.31 17.63
C ARG A 74 -23.20 -11.70 17.07
N ALA A 75 -24.13 -11.80 16.12
CA ALA A 75 -24.40 -13.07 15.45
C ALA A 75 -23.21 -13.53 14.60
N LEU A 76 -22.50 -12.60 13.95
CA LEU A 76 -21.30 -12.92 13.18
C LEU A 76 -20.15 -13.36 14.09
N ASP A 77 -19.97 -12.68 15.22
CA ASP A 77 -18.94 -13.01 16.21
C ASP A 77 -19.16 -14.41 16.81
N ALA A 78 -20.38 -14.75 17.19
CA ALA A 78 -20.71 -16.08 17.70
C ALA A 78 -20.48 -17.20 16.65
N GLU A 79 -20.66 -16.89 15.37
CA GLU A 79 -20.35 -17.83 14.27
C GLU A 79 -18.83 -17.99 14.07
N VAL A 80 -18.08 -16.88 14.11
CA VAL A 80 -16.62 -16.90 14.02
C VAL A 80 -16.01 -17.67 15.18
N GLU A 81 -16.45 -17.38 16.41
CA GLU A 81 -16.00 -18.07 17.62
C GLU A 81 -16.20 -19.57 17.52
N ARG A 82 -17.38 -20.04 17.09
CA ARG A 82 -17.63 -21.48 16.92
C ARG A 82 -16.72 -22.14 15.89
N VAL A 83 -16.48 -21.47 14.76
CA VAL A 83 -15.58 -21.97 13.71
C VAL A 83 -14.15 -22.10 14.24
N VAL A 84 -13.69 -21.10 14.99
CA VAL A 84 -12.34 -21.05 15.54
C VAL A 84 -12.15 -22.07 16.66
N LEU A 85 -13.10 -22.21 17.57
CA LEU A 85 -13.05 -23.20 18.64
C LEU A 85 -12.95 -24.62 18.07
N PHE A 86 -13.75 -24.96 17.06
CA PHE A 86 -13.66 -26.25 16.40
C PHE A 86 -12.29 -26.48 15.73
N PHE A 87 -11.76 -25.45 15.08
CA PHE A 87 -10.43 -25.50 14.48
C PHE A 87 -9.34 -25.77 15.52
N LEU A 88 -9.36 -25.07 16.65
CA LEU A 88 -8.42 -25.30 17.76
C LEU A 88 -8.54 -26.72 18.34
N THR A 89 -9.76 -27.21 18.56
CA THR A 89 -9.98 -28.58 19.03
C THR A 89 -9.33 -29.60 18.09
N LYS A 90 -9.52 -29.43 16.78
CA LYS A 90 -8.90 -30.31 15.77
C LYS A 90 -7.38 -30.20 15.72
N GLN A 91 -6.81 -29.01 15.91
CA GLN A 91 -5.36 -28.86 16.07
C GLN A 91 -4.81 -29.59 17.29
N GLY A 92 -5.52 -29.53 18.42
CA GLY A 92 -5.17 -30.27 19.64
C GLY A 92 -5.22 -31.79 19.45
N GLU A 93 -6.28 -32.30 18.83
CA GLU A 93 -6.41 -33.71 18.46
C GLU A 93 -5.23 -34.15 17.57
N PHE A 94 -4.90 -33.38 16.53
CA PHE A 94 -3.77 -33.68 15.65
C PHE A 94 -2.44 -33.70 16.39
N ALA A 95 -2.20 -32.74 17.28
CA ALA A 95 -0.98 -32.70 18.08
C ALA A 95 -0.85 -33.92 18.99
N GLN A 96 -1.94 -34.35 19.64
CA GLN A 96 -1.96 -35.52 20.50
C GLN A 96 -1.70 -36.81 19.72
N THR A 97 -2.36 -37.00 18.58
CA THR A 97 -2.16 -38.19 17.73
C THR A 97 -0.76 -38.22 17.14
N LEU A 98 -0.23 -37.09 16.67
CA LEU A 98 1.15 -37.04 16.16
C LEU A 98 2.19 -37.31 17.25
N ALA A 99 1.98 -36.81 18.47
CA ALA A 99 2.85 -37.11 19.59
C ALA A 99 2.87 -38.61 19.92
N GLN A 100 1.71 -39.28 19.85
CA GLN A 100 1.62 -40.74 20.01
C GLN A 100 2.36 -41.47 18.88
N LEU A 101 2.08 -41.12 17.62
CA LEU A 101 2.73 -41.76 16.46
C LEU A 101 4.25 -41.58 16.47
N ARG A 102 4.76 -40.43 16.93
CA ARG A 102 6.21 -40.19 17.10
C ARG A 102 6.83 -41.02 18.21
N ARG A 103 6.11 -41.28 19.32
CA ARG A 103 6.58 -42.21 20.37
C ARG A 103 6.64 -43.64 19.85
N GLU A 104 5.61 -44.08 19.14
CA GLU A 104 5.59 -45.39 18.48
C GLU A 104 6.77 -45.51 17.49
N GLN A 105 7.02 -44.47 16.70
CA GLN A 105 8.17 -44.40 15.80
C GLN A 105 9.51 -44.54 16.53
N ALA A 106 9.66 -43.90 17.70
CA ALA A 106 10.89 -43.98 18.48
C ALA A 106 11.11 -45.34 19.16
N GLN A 107 10.03 -46.11 19.36
CA GLN A 107 10.07 -47.45 19.96
C GLN A 107 10.29 -48.57 18.92
N LEU A 108 10.25 -48.26 17.61
CA LEU A 108 10.62 -49.21 16.58
C LEU A 108 12.11 -49.57 16.67
N SER A 109 12.41 -50.84 16.94
CA SER A 109 13.74 -51.44 16.83
C SER A 109 13.82 -52.31 15.57
N ALA A 110 14.96 -52.33 14.86
CA ALA A 110 15.14 -52.98 13.54
C ALA A 110 14.83 -54.50 13.52
N PRO A 111 14.43 -55.14 12.38
CA PRO A 111 14.01 -54.64 11.06
C PRO A 111 12.58 -55.11 10.69
N ASP A 112 11.53 -54.39 11.10
CA ASP A 112 10.15 -54.72 10.71
C ASP A 112 9.60 -53.72 9.67
N LEU A 113 9.79 -54.07 8.39
CA LEU A 113 9.34 -53.26 7.25
C LEU A 113 7.80 -53.11 7.23
N ALA A 114 7.06 -54.14 7.68
CA ALA A 114 5.61 -54.09 7.71
C ALA A 114 5.10 -53.12 8.78
N ALA A 115 5.74 -53.08 9.95
CA ALA A 115 5.44 -52.09 10.99
C ALA A 115 5.79 -50.66 10.55
N MET A 116 6.87 -50.48 9.80
CA MET A 116 7.26 -49.17 9.24
C MET A 116 6.24 -48.66 8.22
N HIS A 117 5.78 -49.51 7.29
CA HIS A 117 4.74 -49.15 6.32
C HIS A 117 3.40 -48.86 7.01
N ALA A 118 2.99 -49.68 7.98
CA ALA A 118 1.77 -49.46 8.75
C ALA A 118 1.81 -48.14 9.55
N LEU A 119 2.98 -47.72 10.02
CA LEU A 119 3.17 -46.43 10.69
C LEU A 119 3.17 -45.26 9.69
N ALA A 120 3.83 -45.41 8.54
CA ALA A 120 3.80 -44.42 7.46
C ALA A 120 2.36 -44.16 6.98
N ASP A 121 1.54 -45.21 6.84
CA ASP A 121 0.14 -45.07 6.45
C ASP A 121 -0.70 -44.35 7.50
N ARG A 122 -0.38 -44.49 8.79
CA ARG A 122 -1.00 -43.68 9.86
C ARG A 122 -0.63 -42.21 9.74
N PHE A 123 0.63 -41.87 9.46
CA PHE A 123 1.04 -40.49 9.16
C PHE A 123 0.38 -39.94 7.89
N ARG A 124 0.18 -40.76 6.85
CA ARG A 124 -0.55 -40.38 5.63
C ARG A 124 -2.02 -40.09 5.89
N ARG A 125 -2.71 -40.95 6.65
CA ARG A 125 -4.09 -40.71 7.07
C ARG A 125 -4.24 -39.39 7.82
N MET A 126 -3.30 -39.08 8.72
CA MET A 126 -3.24 -37.80 9.42
C MET A 126 -3.06 -36.62 8.46
N GLY A 127 -2.23 -36.77 7.43
CA GLY A 127 -2.06 -35.77 6.38
C GLY A 127 -3.33 -35.54 5.56
N ASP A 128 -4.07 -36.60 5.21
CA ASP A 128 -5.35 -36.48 4.50
C ASP A 128 -6.43 -35.81 5.37
N GLU A 129 -6.47 -36.09 6.69
CA GLU A 129 -7.36 -35.38 7.62
C GLU A 129 -7.00 -33.89 7.76
N LEU A 130 -5.70 -33.57 7.77
CA LEU A 130 -5.23 -32.18 7.78
C LEU A 130 -5.66 -31.41 6.52
N VAL A 131 -5.63 -32.06 5.35
CA VAL A 131 -6.15 -31.47 4.09
C VAL A 131 -7.63 -31.12 4.22
N GLN A 132 -8.41 -31.97 4.88
CA GLN A 132 -9.83 -31.69 5.13
C GLN A 132 -10.01 -30.50 6.08
N LEU A 133 -9.20 -30.40 7.14
CA LEU A 133 -9.23 -29.24 8.04
C LEU A 133 -8.88 -27.94 7.31
N LEU A 134 -7.86 -27.96 6.45
CA LEU A 134 -7.50 -26.82 5.59
C LEU A 134 -8.66 -26.40 4.68
N HIS A 135 -9.37 -27.36 4.10
CA HIS A 135 -10.55 -27.09 3.28
C HIS A 135 -11.71 -26.51 4.10
N TYR A 136 -11.91 -26.99 5.34
CA TYR A 136 -12.88 -26.42 6.27
C TYR A 136 -12.59 -24.94 6.57
N VAL A 137 -11.34 -24.60 6.87
CA VAL A 137 -10.91 -23.20 7.12
C VAL A 137 -11.11 -22.33 5.87
N GLU A 138 -10.74 -22.84 4.68
CA GLU A 138 -10.92 -22.15 3.39
C GLU A 138 -12.40 -21.81 3.13
N LEU A 139 -13.30 -22.77 3.34
CA LEU A 139 -14.74 -22.61 3.10
C LEU A 139 -15.36 -21.58 4.06
N ASN A 140 -15.00 -21.62 5.34
CA ASN A 140 -15.50 -20.69 6.35
C ASN A 140 -14.95 -19.27 6.15
N ALA A 141 -13.64 -19.11 5.88
CA ALA A 141 -13.05 -17.82 5.54
C ALA A 141 -13.67 -17.20 4.28
N THR A 142 -13.99 -18.03 3.28
CA THR A 142 -14.71 -17.61 2.07
C THR A 142 -16.16 -17.20 2.37
N GLY A 143 -16.84 -17.95 3.24
CA GLY A 143 -18.20 -17.65 3.70
C GLY A 143 -18.28 -16.31 4.43
N LEU A 144 -17.36 -16.09 5.37
CA LEU A 144 -17.21 -14.85 6.13
C LEU A 144 -17.01 -13.65 5.20
N ARG A 145 -16.07 -13.75 4.26
CA ARG A 145 -15.84 -12.70 3.25
C ARG A 145 -17.09 -12.41 2.42
N LYS A 146 -17.80 -13.45 1.98
CA LYS A 146 -18.99 -13.29 1.15
C LYS A 146 -20.18 -12.70 1.90
N ILE A 147 -20.29 -12.92 3.21
CA ILE A 147 -21.35 -12.29 4.01
C ILE A 147 -21.00 -10.83 4.30
N LEU A 148 -19.74 -10.52 4.63
CA LEU A 148 -19.26 -9.16 4.82
C LEU A 148 -19.37 -8.32 3.53
N LYS A 149 -18.90 -8.83 2.39
CA LYS A 149 -19.04 -8.15 1.08
C LYS A 149 -20.51 -7.92 0.71
N LYS A 150 -21.41 -8.83 1.11
CA LYS A 150 -22.84 -8.68 0.87
C LYS A 150 -23.45 -7.62 1.78
N HIS A 151 -23.05 -7.58 3.04
CA HIS A 151 -23.41 -6.50 3.95
C HIS A 151 -23.03 -5.14 3.36
N ASP A 152 -21.77 -4.97 2.95
CA ASP A 152 -21.26 -3.69 2.42
C ASP A 152 -21.89 -3.27 1.10
N LYS A 153 -22.23 -4.23 0.23
CA LYS A 153 -22.94 -3.95 -1.03
C LYS A 153 -24.38 -3.47 -0.77
N LEU A 154 -25.02 -3.97 0.27
CA LEU A 154 -26.40 -3.64 0.63
C LEU A 154 -26.48 -2.36 1.47
N MET A 155 -25.47 -2.11 2.31
CA MET A 155 -25.40 -0.97 3.24
C MET A 155 -24.37 0.06 2.74
N LYS A 156 -24.68 0.75 1.63
CA LYS A 156 -23.78 1.71 0.97
C LYS A 156 -23.23 2.81 1.90
N GLY A 157 -23.95 3.14 2.98
CA GLY A 157 -23.56 4.18 3.95
C GLY A 157 -22.84 3.70 5.22
N ARG A 158 -22.72 2.38 5.45
CA ARG A 158 -22.06 1.79 6.63
C ARG A 158 -21.44 0.45 6.26
N LYS A 159 -20.21 0.49 5.72
CA LYS A 159 -19.40 -0.70 5.45
C LYS A 159 -18.78 -1.18 6.76
N ILE A 160 -18.69 -2.49 6.95
CA ILE A 160 -18.06 -3.09 8.13
C ILE A 160 -16.98 -4.09 7.74
N MET A 161 -16.84 -4.46 6.46
CA MET A 161 -15.87 -5.48 6.06
C MET A 161 -14.44 -5.09 6.42
N GLY A 162 -14.07 -3.82 6.21
CA GLY A 162 -12.74 -3.31 6.56
C GLY A 162 -12.51 -3.31 8.07
N SER A 163 -13.31 -2.55 8.82
CA SER A 163 -13.19 -2.42 10.28
C SER A 163 -13.32 -3.74 11.03
N TYR A 164 -14.23 -4.63 10.61
CA TYR A 164 -14.41 -5.95 11.21
C TYR A 164 -13.20 -6.87 10.98
N LEU A 165 -12.60 -6.84 9.79
CA LEU A 165 -11.41 -7.66 9.51
C LEU A 165 -10.17 -7.10 10.22
N THR A 166 -9.92 -5.80 10.14
CA THR A 166 -8.73 -5.17 10.75
C THR A 166 -8.73 -5.25 12.28
N SER A 167 -9.83 -4.91 12.95
CA SER A 167 -9.94 -5.00 14.42
C SER A 167 -9.77 -6.42 14.96
N ARG A 168 -9.99 -7.43 14.11
CA ARG A 168 -9.94 -8.85 14.47
C ARG A 168 -8.75 -9.59 13.86
N THR A 169 -7.94 -8.98 13.01
CA THR A 169 -6.64 -9.55 12.60
C THR A 169 -5.48 -8.99 13.43
N ASP A 170 -5.61 -7.75 13.94
CA ASP A 170 -4.50 -7.01 14.53
C ASP A 170 -4.51 -7.02 16.07
N SER A 171 -5.63 -7.35 16.71
CA SER A 171 -5.72 -7.53 18.16
C SER A 171 -5.09 -8.86 18.57
N GLN A 172 -4.09 -8.83 19.47
CA GLN A 172 -3.38 -10.00 20.03
C GLN A 172 -4.32 -11.07 20.66
N ALA A 173 -5.59 -10.76 20.89
CA ALA A 173 -6.58 -11.65 21.51
C ALA A 173 -7.72 -12.07 20.56
N SER A 174 -7.61 -11.84 19.24
CA SER A 174 -8.72 -12.09 18.33
C SER A 174 -8.80 -13.53 17.82
N HIS A 175 -9.99 -14.12 17.93
CA HIS A 175 -10.30 -15.48 17.43
C HIS A 175 -10.07 -15.61 15.92
N LEU A 176 -10.26 -14.52 15.16
CA LEU A 176 -10.06 -14.52 13.71
C LEU A 176 -8.59 -14.75 13.35
N GLN A 177 -7.64 -14.26 14.16
CA GLN A 177 -6.21 -14.37 13.92
C GLN A 177 -5.76 -15.83 13.84
N GLN A 178 -6.32 -16.72 14.67
CA GLN A 178 -6.02 -18.15 14.64
C GLN A 178 -6.47 -18.85 13.35
N LEU A 179 -7.49 -18.31 12.66
CA LEU A 179 -7.93 -18.81 11.35
C LEU A 179 -7.00 -18.35 10.20
N TYR A 180 -6.21 -17.29 10.41
CA TYR A 180 -5.40 -16.61 9.39
C TYR A 180 -3.88 -16.76 9.58
N HIS A 181 -3.42 -17.30 10.72
CA HIS A 181 -2.02 -17.64 11.00
C HIS A 181 -1.76 -19.15 10.86
N ASP A 182 -0.73 -19.49 10.06
CA ASP A 182 -0.38 -20.86 9.70
C ASP A 182 0.53 -21.55 10.74
N GLU A 183 0.82 -20.95 11.90
CA GLU A 183 1.90 -21.41 12.80
C GLU A 183 1.66 -22.83 13.35
N GLY A 184 0.49 -23.08 13.93
CA GLY A 184 0.13 -24.40 14.44
C GLY A 184 0.03 -25.46 13.33
N ILE A 185 -0.48 -25.08 12.15
CA ILE A 185 -0.55 -25.97 10.98
C ILE A 185 0.85 -26.28 10.44
N SER A 186 1.75 -25.30 10.42
CA SER A 186 3.11 -25.46 9.90
C SER A 186 3.92 -26.44 10.75
N ALA A 187 3.77 -26.39 12.08
CA ALA A 187 4.38 -27.35 12.99
C ALA A 187 3.88 -28.79 12.77
N ILE A 188 2.57 -28.97 12.56
CA ILE A 188 1.95 -30.26 12.23
C ILE A 188 2.50 -30.79 10.89
N ILE A 189 2.55 -29.96 9.84
CA ILE A 189 3.09 -30.34 8.53
C ILE A 189 4.56 -30.71 8.62
N ALA A 190 5.36 -29.94 9.36
CA ALA A 190 6.78 -30.22 9.56
C ALA A 190 6.98 -31.56 10.26
N THR A 191 6.18 -31.85 11.29
CA THR A 191 6.23 -33.12 12.03
C THR A 191 5.91 -34.31 11.13
N ILE A 192 4.85 -34.23 10.32
CA ILE A 192 4.48 -35.30 9.36
C ILE A 192 5.59 -35.51 8.33
N ARG A 193 6.13 -34.42 7.77
CA ARG A 193 7.23 -34.49 6.79
C ARG A 193 8.46 -35.15 7.39
N THR A 194 8.90 -34.72 8.57
CA THR A 194 10.07 -35.28 9.25
C THR A 194 9.85 -36.76 9.56
N ALA A 195 8.68 -37.13 10.10
CA ALA A 195 8.37 -38.52 10.43
C ALA A 195 8.42 -39.46 9.21
N LEU A 196 7.81 -39.05 8.08
CA LEU A 196 7.84 -39.83 6.84
C LEU A 196 9.25 -39.92 6.24
N THR A 197 10.04 -38.84 6.37
CA THR A 197 11.44 -38.82 5.92
C THR A 197 12.31 -39.78 6.73
N ASP A 198 12.16 -39.76 8.05
CA ASP A 198 12.87 -40.67 8.96
C ASP A 198 12.55 -42.14 8.64
N LEU A 199 11.28 -42.48 8.42
CA LEU A 199 10.86 -43.85 8.06
C LEU A 199 11.45 -44.31 6.72
N ARG A 200 11.42 -43.44 5.70
CA ARG A 200 11.96 -43.77 4.37
C ARG A 200 13.48 -43.88 4.39
N LYS A 201 14.16 -43.09 5.22
CA LYS A 201 15.60 -43.22 5.45
C LYS A 201 15.95 -44.56 6.10
N SER A 202 15.22 -44.95 7.14
CA SER A 202 15.40 -46.25 7.79
C SER A 202 15.11 -47.42 6.84
N GLU A 203 14.12 -47.30 5.94
CA GLU A 203 13.81 -48.29 4.90
C GLU A 203 14.96 -48.44 3.88
N VAL A 204 15.57 -47.33 3.47
CA VAL A 204 16.73 -47.35 2.56
C VAL A 204 18.00 -47.87 3.27
N ASP A 205 18.20 -47.52 4.54
CA ASP A 205 19.30 -48.04 5.35
C ASP A 205 19.16 -49.58 5.51
N LEU A 206 17.94 -50.08 5.71
CA LEU A 206 17.64 -51.52 5.72
C LEU A 206 17.89 -52.21 4.37
N ALA A 207 17.57 -51.54 3.26
CA ALA A 207 17.78 -52.07 1.91
C ALA A 207 19.27 -52.07 1.46
N THR A 208 20.15 -51.37 2.18
CA THR A 208 21.58 -51.20 1.82
C THR A 208 22.55 -51.99 2.72
N VAL A 209 22.09 -52.53 3.86
CA VAL A 209 22.88 -53.40 4.75
C VAL A 209 22.73 -54.85 4.31
N ASP A 210 23.46 -55.27 3.28
CA ASP A 210 23.70 -56.70 3.01
C ASP A 210 24.98 -56.95 2.18
N LYS A 211 26.11 -56.35 2.60
CA LYS A 211 27.41 -56.58 1.95
C LYS A 211 28.60 -56.86 2.88
N ALA A 212 28.42 -56.88 4.20
CA ALA A 212 29.56 -56.92 5.13
C ALA A 212 29.59 -58.10 6.13
N ALA A 213 28.66 -59.05 6.05
CA ALA A 213 28.67 -60.21 6.96
C ALA A 213 28.44 -61.53 6.22
N VAL A 214 29.46 -62.00 5.50
CA VAL A 214 29.63 -63.43 5.24
C VAL A 214 31.06 -63.82 5.64
N PRO A 215 31.26 -64.47 6.79
CA PRO A 215 32.23 -65.53 6.89
C PRO A 215 31.51 -66.87 6.63
N VAL A 216 32.16 -67.68 5.82
CA VAL A 216 31.89 -69.08 5.53
C VAL A 216 31.68 -69.87 6.82
N ALA A 217 30.49 -70.47 7.00
CA ALA A 217 30.25 -71.82 7.54
C ALA A 217 28.78 -72.00 7.98
N ALA A 218 28.33 -73.27 7.92
CA ALA A 218 27.07 -73.83 8.39
C ALA A 218 25.87 -73.75 7.43
N GLU A 219 25.79 -74.78 6.59
CA GLU A 219 24.54 -75.41 6.16
C GLU A 219 23.61 -75.69 7.35
N SER A 220 22.31 -75.75 7.03
CA SER A 220 21.18 -76.20 7.85
C SER A 220 20.26 -75.09 8.38
N ALA A 221 18.96 -75.28 8.12
CA ALA A 221 17.80 -74.48 8.51
C ALA A 221 17.47 -73.22 7.67
N ARG A 222 17.09 -73.42 6.39
CA ARG A 222 16.17 -72.49 5.72
C ARG A 222 14.74 -73.04 5.77
N SER A 223 13.86 -72.31 6.46
CA SER A 223 12.39 -72.42 6.33
C SER A 223 11.93 -71.69 5.04
N PRO A 224 10.88 -72.14 4.33
CA PRO A 224 10.63 -71.75 2.94
C PRO A 224 9.84 -70.43 2.73
N VAL A 225 9.75 -69.52 3.70
CA VAL A 225 8.89 -68.32 3.55
C VAL A 225 9.63 -67.02 3.18
N THR A 226 10.97 -66.99 3.22
CA THR A 226 11.76 -65.77 2.95
C THR A 226 12.33 -65.71 1.53
N ALA A 227 11.54 -66.08 0.52
CA ALA A 227 11.99 -66.21 -0.88
C ALA A 227 11.60 -65.04 -1.81
N LEU A 228 11.33 -63.85 -1.28
CA LEU A 228 11.02 -62.63 -2.07
C LEU A 228 11.83 -61.40 -1.62
N ALA A 229 13.09 -61.59 -1.22
CA ALA A 229 14.00 -60.48 -1.00
C ALA A 229 14.58 -59.99 -2.34
N PHE A 230 14.24 -58.76 -2.74
CA PHE A 230 14.85 -58.08 -3.88
C PHE A 230 16.38 -57.94 -3.70
N PRO A 231 17.18 -57.93 -4.78
CA PRO A 231 18.61 -57.69 -4.67
C PRO A 231 18.92 -56.30 -4.07
N PRO A 232 19.95 -56.15 -3.23
CA PRO A 232 20.26 -54.88 -2.56
C PRO A 232 20.72 -53.81 -3.56
N LEU A 233 20.15 -52.61 -3.43
CA LEU A 233 20.43 -51.46 -4.30
C LEU A 233 21.85 -50.90 -4.10
N PRO A 234 22.59 -50.53 -5.17
CA PRO A 234 23.86 -49.81 -5.07
C PRO A 234 23.72 -48.48 -4.31
N ARG A 235 24.72 -48.13 -3.46
CA ARG A 235 24.72 -46.90 -2.65
C ARG A 235 24.51 -45.62 -3.46
N GLU A 236 24.96 -45.58 -4.72
CA GLU A 236 24.75 -44.43 -5.61
C GLU A 236 23.30 -44.31 -6.06
N GLU A 237 22.62 -45.41 -6.39
CA GLU A 237 21.19 -45.41 -6.72
C GLU A 237 20.32 -45.12 -5.49
N ALA A 238 20.66 -45.67 -4.32
CA ALA A 238 20.01 -45.34 -3.05
C ALA A 238 20.16 -43.85 -2.68
N ALA A 239 21.35 -43.28 -2.91
CA ALA A 239 21.61 -41.86 -2.72
C ALA A 239 20.91 -40.97 -3.76
N VAL A 240 20.75 -41.44 -5.01
CA VAL A 240 19.96 -40.78 -6.05
C VAL A 240 18.48 -40.82 -5.72
N ILE A 241 17.93 -41.94 -5.22
CA ILE A 241 16.54 -42.08 -4.76
C ILE A 241 16.27 -41.21 -3.52
N LEU A 242 17.23 -41.09 -2.60
CA LEU A 242 17.18 -40.15 -1.47
C LEU A 242 17.31 -38.68 -1.91
N LYS A 243 18.11 -38.38 -2.96
CA LYS A 243 18.31 -37.02 -3.51
C LYS A 243 17.18 -36.57 -4.43
N ARG A 244 16.42 -37.46 -5.06
CA ARG A 244 15.35 -37.15 -6.03
C ARG A 244 14.05 -36.61 -5.38
N SER A 245 14.19 -35.91 -4.26
CA SER A 245 13.18 -35.07 -3.62
C SER A 245 12.13 -35.78 -2.74
N ILE A 246 12.32 -35.60 -1.44
CA ILE A 246 11.36 -35.76 -0.32
C ILE A 246 10.05 -34.93 -0.51
N SER A 247 9.91 -34.17 -1.61
CA SER A 247 8.71 -33.39 -1.94
C SER A 247 7.93 -33.86 -3.17
N GLU A 248 8.49 -34.69 -4.06
CA GLU A 248 7.83 -35.04 -5.34
C GLU A 248 7.08 -36.38 -5.31
N ASP A 249 7.54 -37.35 -4.50
CA ASP A 249 6.98 -38.71 -4.50
C ASP A 249 5.88 -38.98 -3.46
N GLU A 250 5.67 -38.10 -2.48
CA GLU A 250 4.71 -38.36 -1.38
C GLU A 250 3.37 -37.64 -1.67
N PRO A 251 2.32 -38.35 -2.13
CA PRO A 251 1.09 -37.75 -2.64
C PRO A 251 0.31 -36.99 -1.55
N VAL A 252 0.47 -37.33 -0.27
CA VAL A 252 -0.18 -36.60 0.82
C VAL A 252 0.45 -35.23 1.05
N LEU A 253 1.79 -35.10 0.94
CA LEU A 253 2.48 -33.83 1.13
C LEU A 253 2.17 -32.84 -0.01
N SER A 254 1.99 -33.34 -1.24
CA SER A 254 1.58 -32.51 -2.38
C SER A 254 0.14 -32.00 -2.24
N LYS A 255 -0.79 -32.86 -1.77
CA LYS A 255 -2.16 -32.44 -1.43
C LYS A 255 -2.19 -31.38 -0.33
N ILE A 256 -1.39 -31.54 0.73
CA ILE A 256 -1.24 -30.57 1.82
C ILE A 256 -0.71 -29.23 1.28
N ALA A 257 0.33 -29.27 0.45
CA ALA A 257 0.91 -28.06 -0.15
C ALA A 257 -0.10 -27.31 -1.04
N LEU A 258 -0.87 -28.04 -1.85
CA LEU A 258 -1.91 -27.48 -2.70
C LEU A 258 -3.06 -26.87 -1.86
N ALA A 259 -3.52 -27.57 -0.83
CA ALA A 259 -4.57 -27.09 0.08
C ALA A 259 -4.11 -25.82 0.83
N ARG A 260 -2.87 -25.81 1.32
CA ARG A 260 -2.26 -24.64 1.95
C ARG A 260 -2.16 -23.46 1.00
N ARG A 261 -1.72 -23.68 -0.25
CA ARG A 261 -1.64 -22.61 -1.26
C ARG A 261 -3.02 -22.01 -1.57
N ARG A 262 -4.08 -22.83 -1.66
CA ARG A 262 -5.46 -22.35 -1.84
C ARG A 262 -5.93 -21.52 -0.65
N LEU A 263 -5.64 -21.99 0.56
CA LEU A 263 -5.94 -21.24 1.78
C LEU A 263 -5.21 -19.88 1.77
N GLN A 264 -3.90 -19.87 1.51
CA GLN A 264 -3.09 -18.65 1.42
C GLN A 264 -3.59 -17.66 0.36
N GLN A 265 -4.00 -18.13 -0.82
CA GLN A 265 -4.62 -17.26 -1.84
C GLN A 265 -5.94 -16.68 -1.34
N SER A 266 -6.73 -17.48 -0.62
CA SER A 266 -7.98 -17.01 -0.04
C SER A 266 -7.74 -15.98 1.08
N THR A 267 -6.72 -16.16 1.92
CA THR A 267 -6.41 -15.29 3.05
C THR A 267 -5.61 -14.05 2.64
N GLN A 268 -4.77 -14.13 1.61
CA GLN A 268 -4.04 -12.99 1.04
C GLN A 268 -4.99 -11.87 0.60
N TYR A 269 -6.16 -12.17 0.03
CA TYR A 269 -7.13 -11.13 -0.31
C TYR A 269 -7.64 -10.35 0.92
N VAL A 270 -7.72 -11.00 2.08
CA VAL A 270 -8.09 -10.35 3.34
C VAL A 270 -6.90 -9.55 3.86
N LYS A 271 -5.69 -10.11 3.80
CA LYS A 271 -4.45 -9.40 4.15
C LYS A 271 -4.17 -8.24 3.21
N THR A 272 -4.53 -8.27 1.92
CA THR A 272 -4.37 -7.14 1.00
C THR A 272 -5.43 -6.08 1.20
N ILE A 273 -6.65 -6.44 1.62
CA ILE A 273 -7.67 -5.46 2.03
C ILE A 273 -7.31 -4.84 3.38
N ALA A 274 -6.85 -5.64 4.34
CA ALA A 274 -6.35 -5.17 5.63
C ALA A 274 -5.05 -4.37 5.47
N ALA A 275 -4.13 -4.78 4.60
CA ALA A 275 -2.92 -4.04 4.24
C ALA A 275 -3.24 -2.80 3.41
N GLN A 276 -4.22 -2.82 2.50
CA GLN A 276 -4.72 -1.60 1.85
C GLN A 276 -5.39 -0.66 2.84
N ALA A 277 -5.94 -1.17 3.94
CA ALA A 277 -6.38 -0.36 5.07
C ALA A 277 -5.17 0.13 5.90
N LEU A 278 -4.13 -0.68 6.13
CA LEU A 278 -2.95 -0.35 6.94
C LEU A 278 -1.92 0.55 6.23
N ILE A 279 -1.70 0.40 4.91
CA ILE A 279 -0.77 1.20 4.09
C ILE A 279 -1.15 2.70 4.13
N PHE A 280 -2.43 3.00 4.36
CA PHE A 280 -2.93 4.38 4.45
C PHE A 280 -3.40 4.74 5.86
N ASP A 281 -3.16 3.85 6.82
CA ASP A 281 -3.51 4.06 8.21
C ASP A 281 -2.35 3.95 9.20
N GLY A 282 -1.16 3.61 8.70
CA GLY A 282 0.12 3.81 9.39
C GLY A 282 0.43 5.28 9.73
N GLU A 283 -0.38 6.24 9.26
CA GLU A 283 -0.31 7.65 9.68
C GLU A 283 -1.18 7.96 10.92
N SER A 284 -2.07 7.06 11.38
CA SER A 284 -2.98 7.35 12.50
C SER A 284 -3.19 6.27 13.55
N SER A 285 -2.64 5.05 13.41
CA SER A 285 -3.02 3.91 14.26
C SER A 285 -2.67 3.99 15.76
N GLU A 286 -2.00 5.04 16.27
CA GLU A 286 -1.66 5.14 17.70
C GLU A 286 -2.63 6.00 18.53
N ASP A 287 -3.53 6.77 17.90
CA ASP A 287 -4.46 7.64 18.67
C ASP A 287 -5.75 6.93 19.12
N GLU A 288 -6.09 5.77 18.55
CA GLU A 288 -7.32 5.04 18.90
C GLU A 288 -7.10 3.94 19.96
N ASP A 289 -5.89 3.40 20.10
CA ASP A 289 -5.59 2.31 21.04
C ASP A 289 -5.47 2.82 22.50
N GLU A 290 -5.03 4.05 22.74
CA GLU A 290 -5.10 4.68 24.07
C GLU A 290 -6.51 5.17 24.44
N ALA A 291 -7.32 5.56 23.45
CA ALA A 291 -8.70 5.99 23.69
C ALA A 291 -9.65 4.81 23.96
N SER A 292 -9.42 3.66 23.31
CA SER A 292 -10.26 2.47 23.45
C SER A 292 -9.98 1.67 24.73
N ALA A 293 -8.78 1.76 25.32
CA ALA A 293 -8.50 1.22 26.66
C ALA A 293 -9.29 1.95 27.77
N SER A 294 -9.59 3.24 27.60
CA SER A 294 -10.38 4.03 28.55
C SER A 294 -11.90 3.84 28.44
N ALA A 295 -12.38 3.19 27.36
CA ALA A 295 -13.80 3.00 27.10
C ALA A 295 -14.39 1.70 27.68
N ALA A 296 -13.55 0.80 28.19
CA ALA A 296 -13.98 -0.48 28.75
C ALA A 296 -14.56 -0.37 30.16
N GLU A 297 -14.39 0.76 30.85
CA GLU A 297 -14.80 0.95 32.24
C GLU A 297 -15.75 2.15 32.40
N GLY A 298 -17.03 1.92 32.13
CA GLY A 298 -18.15 2.70 32.69
C GLY A 298 -18.55 4.02 32.04
N GLY A 299 -19.76 4.04 31.46
CA GLY A 299 -20.60 5.25 31.42
C GLY A 299 -20.51 6.12 30.17
N TYR A 300 -21.66 6.25 29.49
CA TYR A 300 -21.94 7.10 28.32
C TYR A 300 -21.15 8.41 28.22
N ILE A 301 -20.30 8.53 27.19
CA ILE A 301 -19.90 9.83 26.62
C ILE A 301 -20.26 9.83 25.13
N SER A 302 -21.08 10.79 24.73
CA SER A 302 -21.51 10.97 23.34
C SER A 302 -20.34 11.43 22.47
N PHE A 303 -19.75 10.53 21.69
CA PHE A 303 -18.88 10.91 20.57
C PHE A 303 -19.70 11.71 19.54
N ARG A 304 -19.42 13.01 19.41
CA ARG A 304 -19.86 13.78 18.24
C ARG A 304 -19.19 13.17 17.00
N PRO A 305 -19.94 12.77 15.96
CA PRO A 305 -19.34 12.32 14.71
C PRO A 305 -18.48 13.44 14.12
N ARG A 306 -17.24 13.13 13.73
CA ARG A 306 -16.35 14.03 12.99
C ARG A 306 -17.13 14.62 11.81
N ALA A 307 -17.29 15.94 11.75
CA ALA A 307 -18.01 16.60 10.66
C ALA A 307 -17.36 16.17 9.33
N ARG A 308 -18.15 15.59 8.42
CA ARG A 308 -17.67 15.17 7.10
C ARG A 308 -17.22 16.44 6.36
N SER A 309 -15.98 16.46 5.88
CA SER A 309 -15.52 17.52 4.98
C SER A 309 -16.41 17.59 3.74
N SER A 310 -16.73 18.80 3.30
CA SER A 310 -17.57 19.05 2.13
C SER A 310 -17.01 18.33 0.90
N GLU A 311 -17.88 17.61 0.17
CA GLU A 311 -17.51 16.90 -1.06
C GLU A 311 -16.92 17.85 -2.12
N ILE A 312 -17.37 19.11 -2.11
CA ILE A 312 -16.88 20.15 -3.02
C ILE A 312 -15.43 20.53 -2.67
N SER A 313 -15.10 20.63 -1.38
CA SER A 313 -13.72 20.93 -0.94
C SER A 313 -12.77 19.76 -1.26
N ARG A 314 -13.26 18.52 -1.17
CA ARG A 314 -12.54 17.32 -1.63
C ARG A 314 -12.27 17.36 -3.15
N PHE A 315 -13.25 17.80 -3.94
CA PHE A 315 -13.10 17.96 -5.39
C PHE A 315 -12.09 19.06 -5.74
N ILE A 316 -12.20 20.24 -5.12
CA ILE A 316 -11.25 21.35 -5.31
C ILE A 316 -9.82 20.90 -5.02
N ASN A 317 -9.61 20.20 -3.90
CA ASN A 317 -8.32 19.64 -3.53
C ASN A 317 -7.74 18.68 -4.59
N MET A 318 -8.59 17.85 -5.21
CA MET A 318 -8.17 16.93 -6.27
C MET A 318 -7.85 17.66 -7.58
N THR A 319 -8.70 18.62 -7.97
CA THR A 319 -8.52 19.45 -9.17
C THR A 319 -7.25 20.29 -9.08
N CYS A 320 -6.88 20.78 -7.90
CA CYS A 320 -5.63 21.50 -7.67
C CYS A 320 -4.42 20.73 -8.19
N THR A 321 -4.29 19.46 -7.79
CA THR A 321 -3.17 18.61 -8.16
C THR A 321 -3.15 18.31 -9.65
N PHE A 322 -4.31 18.01 -10.23
CA PHE A 322 -4.44 17.79 -11.68
C PHE A 322 -4.00 19.02 -12.47
N LEU A 323 -4.55 20.19 -12.13
CA LEU A 323 -4.27 21.45 -12.82
C LEU A 323 -2.81 21.89 -12.64
N TYR A 324 -2.23 21.67 -11.46
CA TYR A 324 -0.81 21.93 -11.20
C TYR A 324 0.12 21.07 -12.05
N MET A 325 -0.24 19.82 -12.31
CA MET A 325 0.56 18.96 -13.19
C MET A 325 0.47 19.38 -14.64
N ILE A 326 -0.71 19.81 -15.11
CA ILE A 326 -0.84 20.44 -16.43
C ILE A 326 0.06 21.67 -16.51
N ASN A 327 -0.04 22.58 -15.53
CA ASN A 327 0.77 23.80 -15.45
C ASN A 327 2.27 23.53 -15.55
N TYR A 328 2.73 22.47 -14.89
CA TYR A 328 4.13 22.12 -14.83
C TYR A 328 4.65 21.67 -16.20
N TYR A 329 3.92 20.76 -16.86
CA TYR A 329 4.37 20.07 -18.07
C TYR A 329 3.92 20.71 -19.40
N ILE A 330 2.94 21.63 -19.39
CA ILE A 330 2.44 22.29 -20.60
C ILE A 330 3.52 23.14 -21.31
N VAL A 331 4.54 23.60 -20.59
CA VAL A 331 5.63 24.40 -21.20
C VAL A 331 6.75 23.55 -21.79
N ALA A 332 6.83 22.25 -21.48
CA ALA A 332 7.97 21.41 -21.87
C ALA A 332 8.17 21.27 -23.39
N PRO A 333 7.11 21.21 -24.23
CA PRO A 333 7.28 21.14 -25.67
C PRO A 333 7.84 22.45 -26.27
N THR A 334 7.42 23.60 -25.76
CA THR A 334 7.73 24.92 -26.32
C THR A 334 8.89 25.65 -25.62
N SER A 335 9.41 25.15 -24.50
CA SER A 335 10.40 25.86 -23.68
C SER A 335 11.73 26.14 -24.37
N GLY A 336 12.14 25.30 -25.33
CA GLY A 336 13.34 25.51 -26.16
C GLY A 336 13.18 26.71 -27.09
N ASP A 337 12.14 26.66 -27.92
CA ASP A 337 11.76 27.73 -28.85
C ASP A 337 11.48 29.05 -28.11
N TYR A 338 10.89 28.97 -26.91
CA TYR A 338 10.62 30.14 -26.09
C TYR A 338 11.89 30.82 -25.56
N ALA A 339 12.90 30.04 -25.15
CA ALA A 339 14.19 30.58 -24.75
C ALA A 339 14.88 31.27 -25.94
N ALA A 340 14.84 30.64 -27.12
CA ALA A 340 15.36 31.21 -28.36
C ALA A 340 14.66 32.52 -28.74
N ALA A 341 13.33 32.58 -28.61
CA ALA A 341 12.53 33.77 -28.91
C ALA A 341 12.86 34.97 -28.00
N LEU A 342 13.31 34.72 -26.76
CA LEU A 342 13.76 35.73 -25.79
C LEU A 342 15.25 36.09 -25.94
N GLY A 343 15.90 35.68 -27.02
CA GLY A 343 17.31 35.96 -27.31
C GLY A 343 18.31 35.12 -26.50
N ALA A 344 17.86 34.02 -25.89
CA ALA A 344 18.69 33.09 -25.12
C ALA A 344 18.98 31.81 -25.92
N GLU A 345 20.00 31.04 -25.49
CA GLU A 345 20.27 29.73 -26.07
C GLU A 345 19.16 28.72 -25.70
N GLU A 346 18.79 27.81 -26.62
CA GLU A 346 17.77 26.78 -26.37
C GLU A 346 18.07 25.91 -25.13
N ALA A 347 19.35 25.77 -24.77
CA ALA A 347 19.81 25.10 -23.55
C ALA A 347 19.31 25.74 -22.23
N LEU A 348 18.98 27.04 -22.25
CA LEU A 348 18.39 27.74 -21.10
C LEU A 348 16.94 27.32 -20.82
N SER A 349 16.33 26.51 -21.70
CA SER A 349 15.05 25.85 -21.43
C SER A 349 15.08 25.02 -20.14
N GLY A 350 16.20 24.35 -19.85
CA GLY A 350 16.38 23.60 -18.60
C GLY A 350 16.26 24.51 -17.37
N VAL A 351 16.86 25.71 -17.38
CA VAL A 351 16.68 26.70 -16.30
C VAL A 351 15.23 27.15 -16.20
N ILE A 352 14.60 27.55 -17.32
CA ILE A 352 13.19 27.98 -17.32
C ILE A 352 12.29 26.89 -16.72
N VAL A 353 12.49 25.63 -17.09
CA VAL A 353 11.73 24.51 -16.55
C VAL A 353 12.06 24.29 -15.06
N GLY A 354 13.35 24.28 -14.71
CA GLY A 354 13.92 23.96 -13.40
C GLY A 354 13.72 24.97 -12.29
N MET A 355 13.40 26.22 -12.60
CA MET A 355 13.07 27.19 -11.55
C MET A 355 11.80 26.81 -10.78
N THR A 356 10.88 26.06 -11.40
CA THR A 356 9.66 25.57 -10.75
C THR A 356 9.96 24.55 -9.65
N PRO A 357 10.68 23.43 -9.90
CA PRO A 357 11.03 22.49 -8.85
C PRO A 357 11.88 23.14 -7.75
N ILE A 358 12.84 24.00 -8.09
CA ILE A 358 13.68 24.72 -7.11
C ILE A 358 12.84 25.53 -6.12
N ALA A 359 11.92 26.37 -6.62
CA ALA A 359 11.02 27.11 -5.72
C ALA A 359 10.08 26.18 -4.94
N SER A 360 9.68 25.07 -5.54
CA SER A 360 8.76 24.15 -4.89
C SER A 360 9.38 23.42 -3.68
N LEU A 361 10.70 23.18 -3.64
CA LEU A 361 11.42 22.69 -2.45
C LEU A 361 11.23 23.62 -1.25
N VAL A 362 11.39 24.92 -1.47
CA VAL A 362 11.19 25.92 -0.41
C VAL A 362 9.72 25.97 0.01
N SER A 363 8.81 25.96 -0.97
CA SER A 363 7.38 26.05 -0.72
C SER A 363 6.81 24.83 0.02
N ALA A 364 7.34 23.62 -0.23
CA ALA A 364 6.83 22.40 0.35
C ALA A 364 7.06 22.35 1.87
N VAL A 365 8.21 22.82 2.36
CA VAL A 365 8.47 23.01 3.80
C VAL A 365 7.55 24.07 4.39
N LEU A 366 7.44 25.24 3.73
CA LEU A 366 6.57 26.34 4.16
C LEU A 366 5.11 25.88 4.32
N TYR A 367 4.60 25.15 3.33
CA TYR A 367 3.23 24.65 3.31
C TYR A 367 3.01 23.48 4.26
N SER A 368 4.00 22.61 4.45
CA SER A 368 3.90 21.56 5.47
C SER A 368 3.71 22.17 6.87
N TRP A 369 4.43 23.27 7.15
CA TRP A 369 4.26 24.03 8.38
C TRP A 369 2.91 24.77 8.43
N TRP A 370 2.55 25.51 7.38
CA TRP A 370 1.36 26.37 7.36
C TRP A 370 0.05 25.54 7.37
N ALA A 371 0.03 24.40 6.69
CA ALA A 371 -1.12 23.50 6.67
C ALA A 371 -1.45 22.89 8.05
N ASN A 372 -0.52 22.96 9.03
CA ASN A 372 -0.83 22.64 10.43
C ASN A 372 -1.89 23.57 11.04
N ARG A 373 -2.09 24.77 10.49
CA ARG A 373 -2.99 25.79 11.05
C ARG A 373 -4.25 26.00 10.21
N SER A 374 -4.11 26.07 8.88
CA SER A 374 -5.20 26.36 7.94
C SER A 374 -4.91 25.68 6.61
N TYR A 375 -5.92 25.14 5.92
CA TYR A 375 -5.75 24.63 4.55
C TYR A 375 -6.09 25.71 3.52
N LYS A 376 -7.15 26.48 3.74
CA LYS A 376 -7.65 27.50 2.79
C LYS A 376 -6.63 28.61 2.57
N SER A 377 -6.00 29.12 3.62
CA SER A 377 -5.04 30.24 3.51
C SER A 377 -3.80 29.90 2.68
N PRO A 378 -3.04 28.82 2.95
CA PRO A 378 -1.90 28.47 2.11
C PRO A 378 -2.31 28.03 0.69
N LEU A 379 -3.48 27.41 0.51
CA LEU A 379 -4.00 27.04 -0.81
C LEU A 379 -4.31 28.27 -1.67
N LEU A 380 -4.92 29.31 -1.08
CA LEU A 380 -5.18 30.58 -1.76
C LEU A 380 -3.88 31.29 -2.14
N PHE A 381 -2.91 31.35 -1.23
CA PHE A 381 -1.60 31.95 -1.51
C PHE A 381 -0.90 31.23 -2.68
N ALA A 382 -0.84 29.89 -2.65
CA ALA A 382 -0.28 29.10 -3.74
C ALA A 382 -1.01 29.37 -5.08
N THR A 383 -2.34 29.46 -5.05
CA THR A 383 -3.14 29.76 -6.24
C THR A 383 -2.85 31.15 -6.79
N VAL A 384 -2.72 32.17 -5.93
CA VAL A 384 -2.35 33.53 -6.37
C VAL A 384 -0.96 33.53 -7.00
N CYS A 385 0.01 32.81 -6.44
CA CYS A 385 1.32 32.65 -7.06
C CYS A 385 1.23 32.02 -8.46
N LEU A 386 0.33 31.05 -8.67
CA LEU A 386 0.10 30.44 -10.00
C LEU A 386 -0.56 31.40 -10.99
N VAL A 387 -1.53 32.20 -10.54
CA VAL A 387 -2.16 33.22 -11.39
C VAL A 387 -1.10 34.23 -11.84
N VAL A 388 -0.36 34.81 -10.90
CA VAL A 388 0.68 35.81 -11.22
C VAL A 388 1.82 35.18 -12.03
N GLY A 389 2.26 33.97 -11.66
CA GLY A 389 3.37 33.29 -12.31
C GLY A 389 3.11 32.98 -13.78
N ASN A 390 1.91 32.50 -14.11
CA ASN A 390 1.52 32.24 -15.50
C ASN A 390 1.30 33.53 -16.30
N LEU A 391 0.81 34.59 -15.67
CA LEU A 391 0.70 35.90 -16.31
C LEU A 391 2.08 36.47 -16.67
N LEU A 392 3.05 36.41 -15.73
CA LEU A 392 4.43 36.84 -16.00
C LEU A 392 5.08 36.00 -17.09
N TYR A 393 4.86 34.68 -17.08
CA TYR A 393 5.36 33.80 -18.14
C TYR A 393 4.78 34.18 -19.51
N GLY A 394 3.47 34.43 -19.62
CA GLY A 394 2.87 34.86 -20.90
C GLY A 394 3.38 36.21 -21.38
N LEU A 395 3.54 37.19 -20.46
CA LEU A 395 3.96 38.56 -20.79
C LEU A 395 5.45 38.71 -21.07
N ALA A 396 6.28 37.73 -20.74
CA ALA A 396 7.73 37.87 -20.83
C ALA A 396 8.24 38.11 -22.26
N LEU A 397 7.52 37.64 -23.29
CA LEU A 397 7.85 37.94 -24.71
C LEU A 397 7.50 39.40 -25.06
N TYR A 398 6.39 39.92 -24.56
CA TYR A 398 5.96 41.30 -24.79
C TYR A 398 6.94 42.32 -24.19
N PHE A 399 7.54 42.00 -23.05
CA PHE A 399 8.56 42.82 -22.40
C PHE A 399 10.00 42.43 -22.76
N ASP A 400 10.18 41.46 -23.66
CA ASP A 400 11.50 40.93 -24.07
C ASP A 400 12.42 40.61 -22.88
N SER A 401 11.91 39.85 -21.90
CA SER A 401 12.60 39.63 -20.62
C SER A 401 12.58 38.18 -20.17
N ILE A 402 13.71 37.49 -20.35
CA ILE A 402 13.92 36.13 -19.79
C ILE A 402 13.81 36.08 -18.27
N ALA A 403 14.20 37.16 -17.58
CA ALA A 403 14.06 37.27 -16.13
C ALA A 403 12.59 37.22 -15.71
N MET A 404 11.69 37.78 -16.51
CA MET A 404 10.25 37.72 -16.26
C MET A 404 9.70 36.29 -16.44
N ALA A 405 10.16 35.56 -17.46
CA ALA A 405 9.81 34.15 -17.64
C ALA A 405 10.29 33.28 -16.47
N ILE A 406 11.53 33.48 -16.04
CA ILE A 406 12.13 32.82 -14.87
C ILE A 406 11.36 33.15 -13.58
N ALA A 407 11.04 34.43 -13.36
CA ALA A 407 10.24 34.86 -12.21
C ALA A 407 8.84 34.23 -12.22
N GLY A 408 8.21 34.13 -13.40
CA GLY A 408 6.95 33.41 -13.58
C GLY A 408 7.04 31.95 -13.17
N ARG A 409 8.10 31.23 -13.58
CA ARG A 409 8.35 29.83 -13.23
C ARG A 409 8.69 29.64 -11.74
N LEU A 410 9.43 30.57 -11.13
CA LEU A 410 9.65 30.62 -9.67
C LEU A 410 8.32 30.73 -8.91
N LEU A 411 7.45 31.66 -9.30
CA LEU A 411 6.13 31.81 -8.68
C LEU A 411 5.24 30.58 -8.88
N ASN A 412 5.29 29.96 -10.07
CA ASN A 412 4.62 28.68 -10.31
C ASN A 412 5.12 27.59 -9.35
N GLY A 413 6.41 27.58 -8.99
CA GLY A 413 6.97 26.67 -7.99
C GLY A 413 6.43 26.92 -6.58
N PHE A 414 6.30 28.18 -6.18
CA PHE A 414 5.55 28.55 -4.95
C PHE A 414 4.07 28.15 -5.05
N GLY A 415 3.53 27.99 -6.25
CA GLY A 415 2.22 27.39 -6.50
C GLY A 415 2.06 25.92 -6.09
N GLY A 416 3.14 25.23 -5.76
CA GLY A 416 3.19 23.79 -5.50
C GLY A 416 2.47 23.33 -4.21
N ALA A 417 1.14 23.36 -4.21
CA ALA A 417 0.29 23.00 -3.06
C ALA A 417 0.25 21.48 -2.72
N ARG A 418 1.13 20.64 -3.27
CA ARG A 418 1.07 19.17 -3.09
C ARG A 418 1.14 18.74 -1.63
N ALA A 419 1.96 19.40 -0.82
CA ALA A 419 2.07 19.12 0.62
C ALA A 419 0.73 19.40 1.33
N ILE A 420 0.05 20.49 0.97
CA ILE A 420 -1.28 20.85 1.48
C ILE A 420 -2.29 19.79 1.07
N ASN A 421 -2.31 19.42 -0.21
CA ASN A 421 -3.33 18.54 -0.76
C ASN A 421 -3.24 17.11 -0.20
N ARG A 422 -2.02 16.59 -0.02
CA ARG A 422 -1.78 15.29 0.61
C ARG A 422 -2.21 15.29 2.07
N ARG A 423 -1.86 16.34 2.80
CA ARG A 423 -2.27 16.49 4.19
C ARG A 423 -3.78 16.62 4.35
N TYR A 424 -4.42 17.39 3.47
CA TYR A 424 -5.87 17.50 3.44
C TYR A 424 -6.52 16.11 3.25
N ILE A 425 -5.95 15.25 2.39
CA ILE A 425 -6.42 13.87 2.23
C ILE A 425 -6.27 13.07 3.53
N ALA A 426 -5.10 13.13 4.16
CA ALA A 426 -4.84 12.43 5.42
C ALA A 426 -5.80 12.89 6.55
N ASP A 427 -6.05 14.19 6.67
CA ASP A 427 -6.80 14.76 7.79
C ASP A 427 -8.33 14.72 7.59
N ASN A 428 -8.83 14.74 6.34
CA ASN A 428 -10.26 14.97 6.05
C ASN A 428 -11.00 13.80 5.40
N TYR A 429 -10.30 12.73 5.06
CA TYR A 429 -10.90 11.49 4.56
C TYR A 429 -10.96 10.47 5.69
N SER A 430 -12.05 9.68 5.73
CA SER A 430 -12.13 8.56 6.67
C SER A 430 -11.08 7.50 6.35
N ARG A 431 -10.69 6.72 7.36
CA ARG A 431 -9.81 5.54 7.25
C ARG A 431 -10.03 4.74 5.96
N GLU A 432 -11.29 4.44 5.66
CA GLU A 432 -11.71 3.62 4.52
C GLU A 432 -11.60 4.31 3.15
N GLU A 433 -11.63 5.65 3.12
CA GLU A 433 -11.63 6.47 1.90
C GLU A 433 -10.22 6.97 1.54
N ARG A 434 -9.29 7.03 2.50
CA ARG A 434 -7.93 7.57 2.32
C ARG A 434 -7.16 6.85 1.23
N THR A 435 -7.18 5.52 1.21
CA THR A 435 -6.53 4.70 0.18
C THR A 435 -7.02 5.05 -1.22
N GLN A 436 -8.34 5.17 -1.38
CA GLN A 436 -8.97 5.53 -2.65
C GLN A 436 -8.64 6.97 -3.04
N ALA A 437 -8.69 7.90 -2.09
CA ALA A 437 -8.39 9.32 -2.32
C ALA A 437 -6.93 9.55 -2.73
N SER A 438 -5.99 8.86 -2.08
CA SER A 438 -4.57 8.89 -2.44
C SER A 438 -4.32 8.26 -3.81
N ALA A 439 -5.00 7.16 -4.14
CA ALA A 439 -4.92 6.59 -5.48
C ALA A 439 -5.49 7.55 -6.55
N MET A 440 -6.61 8.22 -6.27
CA MET A 440 -7.16 9.26 -7.15
C MET A 440 -6.21 10.45 -7.29
N PHE A 441 -5.51 10.85 -6.23
CA PHE A 441 -4.51 11.92 -6.27
C PHE A 441 -3.33 11.60 -7.19
N VAL A 442 -2.81 10.37 -7.11
CA VAL A 442 -1.73 9.90 -8.00
C VAL A 442 -2.24 9.77 -9.44
N THR A 443 -3.45 9.27 -9.63
CA THR A 443 -4.08 9.16 -10.96
C THR A 443 -4.28 10.55 -11.61
N ALA A 444 -4.85 11.49 -10.86
CA ALA A 444 -5.04 12.87 -11.28
C ALA A 444 -3.70 13.54 -11.60
N SER A 445 -2.68 13.27 -10.80
CA SER A 445 -1.33 13.79 -11.04
C SER A 445 -0.80 13.41 -12.42
N ALA A 446 -0.96 12.14 -12.77
CA ALA A 446 -0.45 11.60 -14.01
C ALA A 446 -1.28 11.94 -15.23
N LEU A 447 -2.61 12.01 -15.08
CA LEU A 447 -3.48 12.58 -16.12
C LEU A 447 -3.03 14.01 -16.45
N GLY A 448 -2.68 14.82 -15.44
CA GLY A 448 -2.19 16.17 -15.68
C GLY A 448 -0.82 16.20 -16.37
N MET A 449 0.08 15.28 -16.03
CA MET A 449 1.38 15.12 -16.71
C MET A 449 1.22 14.80 -18.21
N ALA A 450 0.25 13.97 -18.58
CA ALA A 450 -0.05 13.68 -19.98
C ALA A 450 -0.82 14.83 -20.68
N ALA A 451 -1.78 15.43 -19.96
CA ALA A 451 -2.64 16.48 -20.51
C ALA A 451 -1.89 17.80 -20.75
N GLY A 452 -0.83 18.10 -20.00
CA GLY A 452 0.01 19.29 -20.22
C GLY A 452 0.57 19.35 -21.64
N PRO A 453 1.45 18.43 -22.04
CA PRO A 453 2.03 18.40 -23.39
C PRO A 453 0.96 18.22 -24.49
N ALA A 454 -0.13 17.50 -24.22
CA ALA A 454 -1.24 17.36 -25.16
C ALA A 454 -1.95 18.70 -25.43
N LEU A 455 -2.19 19.50 -24.38
CA LEU A 455 -2.74 20.85 -24.52
C LEU A 455 -1.77 21.79 -25.22
N ALA A 456 -0.47 21.67 -24.94
CA ALA A 456 0.56 22.46 -25.64
C ALA A 456 0.56 22.17 -27.15
N ALA A 457 0.51 20.89 -27.55
CA ALA A 457 0.38 20.50 -28.95
C ALA A 457 -0.94 20.99 -29.58
N ALA A 458 -2.03 21.00 -28.81
CA ALA A 458 -3.31 21.56 -29.29
C ALA A 458 -3.25 23.08 -29.49
N LEU A 459 -2.51 23.81 -28.65
CA LEU A 459 -2.32 25.26 -28.76
C LEU A 459 -1.48 25.65 -29.98
N ASP A 460 -0.55 24.81 -30.41
CA ASP A 460 0.28 25.03 -31.62
C ASP A 460 -0.56 25.09 -32.92
N TYR A 461 -1.78 24.53 -32.92
CA TYR A 461 -2.72 24.67 -34.04
C TYR A 461 -3.48 26.00 -34.05
N ALA A 462 -3.45 26.76 -32.95
CA ALA A 462 -4.11 28.06 -32.90
C ALA A 462 -3.23 29.12 -33.59
N PRO A 463 -3.77 29.93 -34.52
CA PRO A 463 -2.98 30.97 -35.16
C PRO A 463 -2.60 32.05 -34.15
N ASP A 464 -1.42 32.64 -34.33
CA ASP A 464 -0.99 33.81 -33.56
C ASP A 464 -2.02 34.94 -33.67
N PHE A 465 -2.38 35.54 -32.54
CA PHE A 465 -3.33 36.64 -32.50
C PHE A 465 -2.89 37.72 -31.50
N THR A 466 -3.38 38.93 -31.70
CA THR A 466 -3.16 40.03 -30.77
C THR A 466 -4.40 40.27 -29.93
N LEU A 467 -4.24 40.31 -28.61
CA LEU A 467 -5.30 40.58 -27.65
C LEU A 467 -4.90 41.76 -26.77
N PHE A 468 -5.67 42.85 -26.81
CA PHE A 468 -5.39 44.09 -26.06
C PHE A 468 -3.96 44.64 -26.24
N GLY A 469 -3.39 44.50 -27.44
CA GLY A 469 -2.01 44.95 -27.75
C GLY A 469 -0.91 43.96 -27.38
N VAL A 470 -1.24 42.82 -26.76
CA VAL A 470 -0.31 41.76 -26.41
C VAL A 470 -0.37 40.66 -27.47
N GLN A 471 0.79 40.25 -28.00
CA GLN A 471 0.88 39.12 -28.94
C GLN A 471 0.78 37.80 -28.17
N VAL A 472 -0.16 36.96 -28.58
CA VAL A 472 -0.30 35.57 -28.13
C VAL A 472 0.25 34.69 -29.24
N THR A 473 1.39 34.10 -28.96
CA THR A 473 2.11 33.14 -29.83
C THR A 473 1.97 31.72 -29.28
N THR A 474 2.36 30.71 -30.06
CA THR A 474 2.42 29.30 -29.64
C THR A 474 3.12 29.09 -28.28
N GLU A 475 4.16 29.87 -27.99
CA GLU A 475 5.07 29.72 -26.85
C GLU A 475 4.53 30.43 -25.60
N THR A 476 3.78 31.52 -25.80
CA THR A 476 3.16 32.31 -24.72
C THR A 476 1.74 31.84 -24.40
N ALA A 477 1.05 31.19 -25.35
CA ALA A 477 -0.29 30.63 -25.19
C ALA A 477 -0.45 29.70 -23.98
N PRO A 478 0.49 28.78 -23.65
CA PRO A 478 0.45 27.99 -22.42
C PRO A 478 0.30 28.84 -21.15
N GLY A 479 1.01 29.97 -21.06
CA GLY A 479 0.95 30.88 -19.93
C GLY A 479 -0.43 31.51 -19.79
N TYR A 480 -0.99 32.04 -20.88
CA TYR A 480 -2.33 32.67 -20.84
C TYR A 480 -3.45 31.68 -20.56
N LEU A 481 -3.40 30.47 -21.15
CA LEU A 481 -4.38 29.43 -20.89
C LEU A 481 -4.40 29.05 -19.40
N MET A 482 -3.22 28.82 -18.83
CA MET A 482 -3.09 28.44 -17.43
C MET A 482 -3.47 29.61 -16.49
N PHE A 483 -3.17 30.85 -16.85
CA PHE A 483 -3.63 32.04 -16.13
C PHE A 483 -5.17 32.03 -15.98
N VAL A 484 -5.90 31.78 -17.06
CA VAL A 484 -7.37 31.72 -17.03
C VAL A 484 -7.85 30.56 -16.16
N PHE A 485 -7.28 29.36 -16.32
CA PHE A 485 -7.68 28.20 -15.51
C PHE A 485 -7.42 28.41 -14.01
N TRP A 486 -6.29 29.00 -13.65
CA TRP A 486 -5.99 29.32 -12.25
C TRP A 486 -6.85 30.45 -11.69
N LEU A 487 -7.25 31.43 -12.51
CA LEU A 487 -8.21 32.46 -12.10
C LEU A 487 -9.58 31.84 -11.79
N VAL A 488 -10.07 30.94 -12.63
CA VAL A 488 -11.30 30.19 -12.38
C VAL A 488 -11.18 29.34 -11.12
N TYR A 489 -10.05 28.64 -10.95
CA TYR A 489 -9.78 27.83 -9.75
C TYR A 489 -9.69 28.70 -8.48
N LEU A 490 -9.12 29.91 -8.56
CA LEU A 490 -9.06 30.87 -7.46
C LEU A 490 -10.46 31.29 -7.01
N VAL A 491 -11.32 31.67 -7.95
CA VAL A 491 -12.72 32.01 -7.67
C VAL A 491 -13.46 30.83 -7.05
N ALA A 492 -13.31 29.63 -7.64
CA ALA A 492 -13.90 28.41 -7.10
C ALA A 492 -13.45 28.11 -5.65
N THR A 493 -12.16 28.32 -5.35
CA THR A 493 -11.60 28.11 -4.00
C THR A 493 -12.11 29.16 -3.02
N LEU A 494 -12.22 30.43 -3.44
CA LEU A 494 -12.75 31.50 -2.58
C LEU A 494 -14.20 31.23 -2.17
N VAL A 495 -15.04 30.88 -3.15
CA VAL A 495 -16.50 30.73 -2.98
C VAL A 495 -16.89 29.40 -2.37
N TRP A 496 -16.28 28.29 -2.79
CA TRP A 496 -16.77 26.94 -2.46
C TRP A 496 -15.85 26.11 -1.55
N PHE A 497 -14.60 26.53 -1.31
CA PHE A 497 -13.75 25.81 -0.36
C PHE A 497 -14.15 26.16 1.08
N GLU A 498 -14.56 25.13 1.81
CA GLU A 498 -15.01 25.21 3.19
C GLU A 498 -13.92 24.61 4.09
N GLU A 499 -13.43 25.40 5.05
CA GLU A 499 -12.37 24.95 5.96
C GLU A 499 -12.96 23.88 6.90
N PRO A 500 -12.36 22.68 6.97
CA PRO A 500 -12.84 21.63 7.87
C PRO A 500 -12.62 22.02 9.33
N GLU A 501 -13.61 21.73 10.18
CA GLU A 501 -13.60 22.06 11.61
C GLU A 501 -12.49 21.25 12.33
N ARG A 502 -11.48 21.95 12.86
CA ARG A 502 -10.35 21.34 13.60
C ARG A 502 -10.64 21.41 15.10
N GLN A 503 -10.58 20.27 15.79
CA GLN A 503 -10.62 20.26 17.26
C GLN A 503 -9.36 20.95 17.81
N THR A 504 -9.55 21.92 18.71
CA THR A 504 -8.42 22.55 19.38
C THR A 504 -7.81 21.58 20.41
N PRO A 505 -6.50 21.69 20.74
CA PRO A 505 -5.89 20.88 21.81
C PRO A 505 -6.65 20.98 23.14
N SER A 506 -7.24 22.16 23.41
CA SER A 506 -8.15 22.40 24.53
C SER A 506 -9.37 21.48 24.51
N ASP A 507 -10.03 21.30 23.36
CA ASP A 507 -11.22 20.43 23.24
C ASP A 507 -10.92 18.95 23.51
N ARG A 508 -9.66 18.52 23.32
CA ARG A 508 -9.21 17.16 23.69
C ARG A 508 -8.88 17.03 25.17
N LEU A 509 -8.32 18.09 25.78
CA LEU A 509 -7.81 18.06 27.14
C LEU A 509 -8.91 18.22 28.20
N TYR A 510 -9.94 19.01 27.92
CA TYR A 510 -11.07 19.23 28.82
C TYR A 510 -11.78 17.93 29.25
N PRO A 511 -12.21 17.04 28.34
CA PRO A 511 -12.85 15.78 28.74
C PRO A 511 -11.90 14.84 29.49
N TYR A 512 -10.59 14.86 29.21
CA TYR A 512 -9.59 14.07 29.94
C TYR A 512 -9.38 14.57 31.38
N ILE A 513 -9.23 15.89 31.57
CA ILE A 513 -9.08 16.50 32.90
C ILE A 513 -10.35 16.27 33.73
N GLU A 514 -11.51 16.46 33.11
CA GLU A 514 -12.81 16.29 33.77
C GLU A 514 -13.03 14.82 34.18
N HIS A 515 -12.68 13.86 33.31
CA HIS A 515 -12.71 12.44 33.65
C HIS A 515 -11.75 12.10 34.79
N ARG A 516 -10.51 12.58 34.76
CA ARG A 516 -9.53 12.33 35.85
C ARG A 516 -10.00 12.94 37.17
N GLN A 517 -10.59 14.13 37.14
CA GLN A 517 -11.17 14.76 38.33
C GLN A 517 -12.40 13.99 38.84
N SER A 518 -13.22 13.44 37.95
CA SER A 518 -14.39 12.61 38.32
C SER A 518 -13.98 11.30 38.99
N LEU A 519 -12.91 10.64 38.51
CA LEU A 519 -12.34 9.44 39.12
C LEU A 519 -11.73 9.72 40.50
N ILE A 520 -11.05 10.86 40.66
CA ILE A 520 -10.50 11.31 41.95
C ILE A 520 -11.64 11.62 42.95
N ARG A 521 -12.74 12.21 42.50
CA ARG A 521 -13.92 12.43 43.35
C ARG A 521 -14.63 11.13 43.71
N ALA A 522 -14.76 10.21 42.76
CA ALA A 522 -15.36 8.90 42.98
C ALA A 522 -14.54 8.06 43.97
N SER A 523 -13.20 8.09 43.89
CA SER A 523 -12.33 7.41 44.85
C SER A 523 -12.32 8.07 46.23
N ALA A 524 -12.45 9.39 46.32
CA ALA A 524 -12.62 10.10 47.59
C ALA A 524 -13.94 9.73 48.28
N THR A 525 -15.04 9.59 47.54
CA THR A 525 -16.34 9.14 48.10
C THR A 525 -16.32 7.67 48.55
N SER A 526 -15.48 6.82 47.94
CA SER A 526 -15.30 5.43 48.35
C SER A 526 -14.45 5.28 49.63
N MET A 527 -13.59 6.27 49.95
CA MET A 527 -12.76 6.27 51.16
C MET A 527 -13.51 6.70 52.43
N GLU A 528 -14.66 7.38 52.34
CA GLU A 528 -15.46 7.75 53.52
C GLU A 528 -16.22 6.56 54.15
N HIS A 529 -16.42 5.46 53.41
CA HIS A 529 -17.21 4.29 53.88
C HIS A 529 -16.37 3.08 54.32
N GLY A 530 -15.04 3.19 54.40
CA GLY A 530 -14.15 2.07 54.72
C GLY A 530 -13.13 2.39 55.81
N LYS A 531 -13.53 2.43 57.08
CA LYS A 531 -12.60 2.31 58.21
C LYS A 531 -12.24 0.84 58.44
N THR A 532 -11.28 0.31 57.69
CA THR A 532 -10.47 -0.85 58.13
C THR A 532 -9.11 -0.78 57.46
N GLY A 533 -8.07 -0.82 58.27
CA GLY A 533 -6.69 -0.62 57.85
C GLY A 533 -6.14 -1.76 57.02
N GLU A 534 -5.50 -1.39 55.92
CA GLU A 534 -4.47 -2.21 55.30
C GLU A 534 -3.35 -1.28 54.85
N LYS A 535 -2.20 -1.39 55.53
CA LYS A 535 -0.99 -0.60 55.28
C LYS A 535 0.00 -1.42 54.44
N THR A 536 -0.29 -1.68 53.17
CA THR A 536 0.78 -2.03 52.22
C THR A 536 0.31 -1.96 50.76
N PRO A 537 0.91 -1.11 49.90
CA PRO A 537 0.69 -1.20 48.46
C PRO A 537 1.51 -2.36 47.87
N LEU A 538 0.83 -3.31 47.22
CA LEU A 538 1.39 -4.51 46.56
C LEU A 538 2.02 -4.24 45.17
N LEU A 539 2.20 -2.98 44.79
CA LEU A 539 2.87 -2.60 43.55
C LEU A 539 4.05 -1.69 43.88
N PRO A 540 5.27 -1.96 43.38
CA PRO A 540 6.33 -1.00 43.44
C PRO A 540 5.87 0.23 42.68
N SER A 541 5.91 1.39 43.33
CA SER A 541 5.75 2.69 42.71
C SER A 541 6.94 2.95 41.78
N THR A 542 6.95 2.32 40.61
CA THR A 542 7.68 2.86 39.48
C THR A 542 6.90 4.07 39.01
N THR A 543 7.30 5.23 39.54
CA THR A 543 7.17 6.50 38.82
C THR A 543 7.89 6.34 37.48
N HIS A 544 7.23 5.71 36.51
CA HIS A 544 7.42 6.08 35.13
C HIS A 544 6.91 7.51 35.05
N HIS A 545 7.83 8.46 35.27
CA HIS A 545 7.72 9.75 34.64
C HIS A 545 7.36 9.46 33.20
N ALA A 546 6.13 9.81 32.81
CA ALA A 546 5.75 9.93 31.42
C ALA A 546 6.66 11.01 30.82
N HIS A 547 7.88 10.61 30.47
CA HIS A 547 8.68 11.33 29.52
C HIS A 547 7.86 11.30 28.25
N ALA A 548 7.18 12.40 27.97
CA ALA A 548 6.71 12.70 26.63
C ALA A 548 7.92 12.44 25.72
N HIS A 549 7.89 11.35 24.94
CA HIS A 549 8.94 11.05 24.00
C HIS A 549 9.00 12.23 23.01
N ALA A 550 9.95 13.13 23.21
CA ALA A 550 10.28 14.13 22.21
C ALA A 550 10.59 13.37 20.91
N ALA A 551 10.01 13.79 19.80
CA ALA A 551 10.30 13.19 18.51
C ALA A 551 11.83 13.18 18.29
N PRO A 552 12.43 12.05 17.88
CA PRO A 552 13.86 11.96 17.69
C PRO A 552 14.32 13.01 16.65
N PRO A 553 15.56 13.52 16.76
CA PRO A 553 16.07 14.51 15.81
C PRO A 553 16.13 13.92 14.40
N LEU A 554 15.95 14.75 13.36
CA LEU A 554 16.01 14.32 11.94
C LEU A 554 17.31 13.56 11.60
N SER A 555 18.40 13.81 12.33
CA SER A 555 19.66 13.06 12.22
C SER A 555 19.50 11.56 12.44
N SER A 556 18.48 11.10 13.18
CA SER A 556 18.21 9.67 13.38
C SER A 556 17.76 8.96 12.10
N LEU A 557 17.16 9.68 11.14
CA LEU A 557 16.76 9.10 9.85
C LEU A 557 17.98 8.65 9.03
N TRP A 558 19.10 9.35 9.15
CA TRP A 558 20.35 9.01 8.46
C TRP A 558 20.96 7.68 8.92
N HIS A 559 20.58 7.21 10.10
CA HIS A 559 21.01 5.92 10.63
C HIS A 559 20.13 4.76 10.12
N ASN A 560 18.94 5.06 9.59
CA ASN A 560 18.03 4.08 9.02
C ASN A 560 18.40 3.83 7.55
N VAL A 561 19.24 2.82 7.33
CA VAL A 561 19.76 2.45 6.01
C VAL A 561 18.66 2.30 4.93
N PRO A 562 17.55 1.59 5.16
CA PRO A 562 16.45 1.54 4.19
C PRO A 562 15.88 2.89 3.79
N VAL A 563 15.71 3.81 4.75
CA VAL A 563 15.14 5.15 4.47
C VAL A 563 16.12 5.97 3.63
N VAL A 564 17.40 5.98 4.00
CA VAL A 564 18.43 6.70 3.23
C VAL A 564 18.54 6.12 1.81
N ALA A 565 18.53 4.79 1.69
CA ALA A 565 18.63 4.13 0.40
C ALA A 565 17.43 4.46 -0.50
N THR A 566 16.20 4.33 0.02
CA THR A 566 14.99 4.64 -0.74
C THR A 566 14.92 6.12 -1.14
N LEU A 567 15.36 7.06 -0.29
CA LEU A 567 15.42 8.48 -0.65
C LEU A 567 16.45 8.76 -1.75
N LEU A 568 17.64 8.15 -1.68
CA LEU A 568 18.68 8.29 -2.71
C LEU A 568 18.23 7.71 -4.06
N ILE A 569 17.64 6.51 -4.05
CA ILE A 569 17.03 5.89 -5.24
C ILE A 569 15.95 6.79 -5.82
N TYR A 570 15.15 7.45 -4.97
CA TYR A 570 14.10 8.37 -5.41
C TYR A 570 14.66 9.63 -6.09
N ILE A 571 15.76 10.19 -5.59
CA ILE A 571 16.43 11.32 -6.22
C ILE A 571 16.93 10.92 -7.61
N VAL A 572 17.62 9.78 -7.71
CA VAL A 572 18.21 9.30 -8.98
C VAL A 572 17.13 8.97 -10.01
N LEU A 573 16.05 8.29 -9.62
CA LEU A 573 14.98 7.98 -10.57
C LEU A 573 14.30 9.25 -11.09
N LYS A 574 14.11 10.26 -10.23
CA LYS A 574 13.48 11.54 -10.64
C LYS A 574 14.42 12.38 -11.49
N LEU A 575 15.72 12.35 -11.20
CA LEU A 575 16.75 12.93 -12.04
C LEU A 575 16.71 12.35 -13.46
N VAL A 576 16.75 11.02 -13.60
CA VAL A 576 16.74 10.36 -14.91
C VAL A 576 15.45 10.66 -15.68
N LEU A 577 14.30 10.60 -15.00
CA LEU A 577 13.00 10.90 -15.60
C LEU A 577 12.92 12.37 -16.05
N GLU A 578 13.37 13.32 -15.24
CA GLU A 578 13.30 14.75 -15.59
C GLU A 578 14.26 15.07 -16.75
N CYS A 579 15.48 14.52 -16.76
CA CYS A 579 16.39 14.66 -17.91
C CYS A 579 15.76 14.15 -19.20
N LEU A 580 15.02 13.03 -19.17
CA LEU A 580 14.28 12.55 -20.33
C LEU A 580 13.22 13.56 -20.77
N LEU A 581 12.36 14.01 -19.85
CA LEU A 581 11.23 14.87 -20.20
C LEU A 581 11.70 16.25 -20.70
N THR A 582 12.65 16.88 -20.02
CA THR A 582 13.15 18.22 -20.35
C THR A 582 14.01 18.22 -21.61
N ALA A 583 14.85 17.20 -21.85
CA ALA A 583 15.68 17.15 -23.06
C ALA A 583 14.93 16.70 -24.32
N SER A 584 13.71 16.15 -24.18
CA SER A 584 13.01 15.52 -25.31
C SER A 584 12.68 16.47 -26.45
N SER A 585 12.20 17.69 -26.16
CA SER A 585 11.90 18.69 -27.19
C SER A 585 13.16 19.13 -27.91
N THR A 586 14.20 19.51 -27.17
CA THR A 586 15.52 19.91 -27.68
C THR A 586 16.20 18.84 -28.54
N ILE A 587 16.20 17.58 -28.09
CA ILE A 587 16.78 16.45 -28.83
C ILE A 587 15.96 16.18 -30.10
N GLY A 588 14.63 16.20 -30.00
CA GLY A 588 13.73 15.99 -31.13
C GLY A 588 13.90 17.04 -32.23
N GLN A 589 13.99 18.31 -31.85
CA GLN A 589 14.22 19.43 -32.76
C GLN A 589 15.58 19.30 -33.47
N TYR A 590 16.65 18.99 -32.73
CA TYR A 590 17.99 18.89 -33.31
C TYR A 590 18.15 17.67 -34.24
N TYR A 591 17.84 16.47 -33.75
CA TYR A 591 18.10 15.21 -34.46
C TYR A 591 17.02 14.81 -35.47
N PHE A 592 15.75 15.14 -35.18
CA PHE A 592 14.61 14.65 -35.95
C PHE A 592 13.79 15.75 -36.62
N LYS A 593 14.15 17.03 -36.39
CA LYS A 593 13.43 18.20 -36.90
C LYS A 593 11.97 18.22 -36.47
N TRP A 594 11.70 17.72 -35.26
CA TRP A 594 10.38 17.82 -34.65
C TRP A 594 10.02 19.27 -34.38
N ASN A 595 8.74 19.59 -34.58
CA ASN A 595 8.14 20.84 -34.12
C ASN A 595 7.58 20.67 -32.68
N SER A 596 7.06 21.76 -32.12
CA SER A 596 6.43 21.77 -30.80
C SER A 596 5.24 20.80 -30.70
N THR A 597 4.45 20.63 -31.76
CA THR A 597 3.38 19.62 -31.83
C THR A 597 3.90 18.19 -31.67
N ASP A 598 4.91 17.78 -32.44
CA ASP A 598 5.47 16.42 -32.42
C ASP A 598 6.07 16.08 -31.05
N ALA A 599 6.81 17.03 -30.47
CA ALA A 599 7.37 16.90 -29.13
C ALA A 599 6.26 16.80 -28.07
N GLY A 600 5.20 17.61 -28.19
CA GLY A 600 4.04 17.58 -27.29
C GLY A 600 3.27 16.26 -27.36
N LEU A 601 3.03 15.74 -28.57
CA LEU A 601 2.38 14.44 -28.78
C LEU A 601 3.23 13.29 -28.23
N TYR A 602 4.55 13.31 -28.45
CA TYR A 602 5.46 12.31 -27.88
C TYR A 602 5.39 12.30 -26.34
N LEU A 603 5.51 13.46 -25.70
CA LEU A 603 5.45 13.58 -24.25
C LEU A 603 4.06 13.20 -23.69
N ALA A 604 2.98 13.52 -24.39
CA ALA A 604 1.63 13.12 -24.01
C ALA A 604 1.44 11.60 -24.06
N MET A 605 1.90 10.95 -25.13
CA MET A 605 1.89 9.49 -25.26
C MET A 605 2.75 8.83 -24.18
N LEU A 606 3.92 9.40 -23.89
CA LEU A 606 4.78 8.97 -22.81
C LEU A 606 4.08 9.07 -21.45
N GLY A 607 3.39 10.18 -21.16
CA GLY A 607 2.58 10.34 -19.95
C GLY A 607 1.43 9.32 -19.84
N LEU A 608 0.75 9.02 -20.95
CA LEU A 608 -0.34 8.03 -20.99
C LEU A 608 0.13 6.59 -20.73
N LEU A 609 1.41 6.26 -20.99
CA LEU A 609 1.99 4.97 -20.63
C LEU A 609 1.98 4.70 -19.12
N MET A 610 1.75 5.71 -18.27
CA MET A 610 1.69 5.50 -16.83
C MET A 610 0.53 4.59 -16.40
N PHE A 611 -0.62 4.61 -17.10
CA PHE A 611 -1.77 3.76 -16.75
C PHE A 611 -1.47 2.26 -16.92
N PRO A 612 -1.03 1.77 -18.11
CA PRO A 612 -0.67 0.37 -18.25
C PRO A 612 0.52 -0.01 -17.34
N THR A 613 1.49 0.89 -17.13
CA THR A 613 2.60 0.63 -16.20
C THR A 613 2.09 0.38 -14.78
N ASN A 614 1.18 1.20 -14.25
CA ASN A 614 0.64 0.99 -12.90
C ASN A 614 -0.12 -0.34 -12.75
N VAL A 615 -0.76 -0.82 -13.82
CA VAL A 615 -1.37 -2.17 -13.84
C VAL A 615 -0.29 -3.25 -13.76
N VAL A 616 0.81 -3.10 -14.50
CA VAL A 616 1.96 -4.02 -14.45
C VAL A 616 2.60 -4.02 -13.06
N VAL A 617 2.80 -2.85 -12.43
CA VAL A 617 3.29 -2.73 -11.04
C VAL A 617 2.40 -3.53 -10.10
N SER A 618 1.08 -3.30 -10.17
CA SER A 618 0.13 -4.02 -9.30
C SER A 618 0.18 -5.53 -9.48
N TRP A 619 0.53 -6.03 -10.67
CA TRP A 619 0.70 -7.45 -10.94
C TRP A 619 2.06 -7.98 -10.46
N LEU A 620 3.13 -7.21 -10.64
CA LEU A 620 4.49 -7.54 -10.21
C LEU A 620 4.61 -7.62 -8.68
N CYS A 621 3.98 -6.70 -7.95
CA CYS A 621 3.98 -6.67 -6.47
C CYS A 621 3.32 -7.91 -5.83
N VAL A 622 2.57 -8.71 -6.58
CA VAL A 622 2.01 -9.98 -6.09
C VAL A 622 3.02 -11.12 -6.18
N ARG A 623 4.02 -11.00 -7.05
CA ARG A 623 4.97 -12.08 -7.39
C ARG A 623 6.35 -11.88 -6.78
N TYR A 624 6.74 -10.63 -6.57
CA TYR A 624 8.08 -10.24 -6.14
C TYR A 624 7.98 -9.30 -4.95
N GLU A 625 9.00 -9.31 -4.12
CA GLU A 625 9.12 -8.39 -2.99
C GLU A 625 9.58 -7.00 -3.43
N ASP A 626 9.31 -5.98 -2.61
CA ASP A 626 9.66 -4.59 -2.95
C ASP A 626 11.17 -4.43 -3.25
N ARG A 627 12.05 -5.08 -2.47
CA ARG A 627 13.51 -5.04 -2.66
C ARG A 627 13.96 -5.60 -4.01
N GLU A 628 13.33 -6.69 -4.46
CA GLU A 628 13.63 -7.34 -5.74
C GLU A 628 13.17 -6.46 -6.90
N LEU A 629 11.95 -5.92 -6.79
CA LEU A 629 11.37 -5.05 -7.80
C LEU A 629 12.13 -3.74 -7.95
N ILE A 630 12.67 -3.18 -6.87
CA ILE A 630 13.57 -2.02 -6.93
C ILE A 630 14.78 -2.35 -7.80
N LEU A 631 15.50 -3.43 -7.49
CA LEU A 631 16.71 -3.81 -8.23
C LEU A 631 16.43 -4.14 -9.70
N MET A 632 15.33 -4.84 -9.99
CA MET A 632 14.88 -5.11 -11.36
C MET A 632 14.56 -3.84 -12.14
N SER A 633 13.89 -2.88 -11.49
CA SER A 633 13.50 -1.62 -12.13
C SER A 633 14.70 -0.69 -12.34
N GLU A 634 15.65 -0.65 -11.42
CA GLU A 634 16.93 0.06 -11.61
C GLU A 634 17.73 -0.54 -12.78
N GLY A 635 17.79 -1.87 -12.89
CA GLY A 635 18.41 -2.55 -14.02
C GLY A 635 17.74 -2.21 -15.35
N LEU A 636 16.40 -2.18 -15.40
CA LEU A 636 15.66 -1.78 -16.59
C LEU A 636 15.86 -0.29 -16.93
N MET A 637 15.96 0.57 -15.92
CA MET A 637 16.27 1.99 -16.07
C MET A 637 17.66 2.18 -16.70
N LEU A 638 18.67 1.46 -16.22
CA LEU A 638 20.01 1.44 -16.81
C LEU A 638 19.97 1.02 -18.28
N VAL A 639 19.22 -0.03 -18.63
CA VAL A 639 19.04 -0.46 -20.02
C VAL A 639 18.41 0.66 -20.87
N GLY A 640 17.38 1.33 -20.36
CA GLY A 640 16.74 2.44 -21.06
C GLY A 640 17.70 3.60 -21.32
N VAL A 641 18.50 3.98 -20.31
CA VAL A 641 19.55 5.00 -20.45
C VAL A 641 20.66 4.54 -21.40
N ALA A 642 20.98 3.25 -21.47
CA ALA A 642 21.95 2.75 -22.44
C ALA A 642 21.41 2.81 -23.88
N VAL A 643 20.15 2.44 -24.08
CA VAL A 643 19.51 2.46 -25.41
C VAL A 643 19.43 3.88 -25.98
N ILE A 644 19.16 4.90 -25.13
CA ILE A 644 18.97 6.27 -25.62
C ILE A 644 20.27 6.93 -26.09
N VAL A 645 21.44 6.49 -25.61
CA VAL A 645 22.75 7.07 -25.95
C VAL A 645 23.11 6.81 -27.42
N ARG A 646 23.65 7.82 -28.09
CA ARG A 646 24.13 7.70 -29.47
C ARG A 646 25.55 7.12 -29.50
N TYR A 647 25.68 5.89 -30.00
CA TYR A 647 26.97 5.23 -30.22
C TYR A 647 27.48 5.32 -31.66
N THR A 648 26.56 5.47 -32.63
CA THR A 648 26.86 5.41 -34.07
C THR A 648 26.65 6.76 -34.76
N ALA A 649 27.16 6.88 -35.98
CA ALA A 649 26.97 8.05 -36.82
C ALA A 649 25.48 8.30 -37.13
N SER A 650 24.68 7.25 -37.31
CA SER A 650 23.22 7.34 -37.42
C SER A 650 22.56 7.29 -36.03
N TYR A 651 21.59 8.18 -35.80
CA TYR A 651 20.71 8.18 -34.63
C TYR A 651 19.26 8.19 -35.12
N SER A 652 18.44 7.26 -34.64
CA SER A 652 17.08 7.05 -35.17
C SER A 652 16.01 7.42 -34.16
N VAL A 653 14.85 7.84 -34.66
CA VAL A 653 13.65 8.09 -33.85
C VAL A 653 13.27 6.85 -33.04
N VAL A 654 13.38 5.66 -33.63
CA VAL A 654 13.06 4.38 -32.98
C VAL A 654 13.94 4.15 -31.74
N GLN A 655 15.24 4.43 -31.85
CA GLN A 655 16.17 4.30 -30.73
C GLN A 655 15.80 5.26 -29.58
N PHE A 656 15.53 6.53 -29.91
CA PHE A 656 15.14 7.55 -28.93
C PHE A 656 13.83 7.19 -28.22
N VAL A 657 12.79 6.84 -29.00
CA VAL A 657 11.48 6.47 -28.46
C VAL A 657 11.56 5.20 -27.62
N LEU A 658 12.27 4.15 -28.08
CA LEU A 658 12.42 2.92 -27.33
C LEU A 658 13.14 3.14 -25.99
N GLY A 659 14.26 3.88 -26.01
CA GLY A 659 14.99 4.25 -24.80
C GLY A 659 14.13 5.06 -23.84
N GLY A 660 13.43 6.08 -24.34
CA GLY A 660 12.52 6.91 -23.56
C GLY A 660 11.37 6.13 -22.92
N VAL A 661 10.73 5.22 -23.66
CA VAL A 661 9.66 4.35 -23.13
C VAL A 661 10.20 3.43 -22.03
N ILE A 662 11.38 2.82 -22.22
CA ILE A 662 11.99 1.95 -21.20
C ILE A 662 12.32 2.76 -19.93
N ILE A 663 12.93 3.94 -20.07
CA ILE A 663 13.21 4.84 -18.94
C ILE A 663 11.91 5.23 -18.23
N PHE A 664 10.89 5.63 -18.97
CA PHE A 664 9.62 6.07 -18.38
C PHE A 664 8.92 4.94 -17.63
N ILE A 665 8.82 3.75 -18.22
CA ILE A 665 8.21 2.60 -17.57
C ILE A 665 8.99 2.22 -16.31
N SER A 666 10.30 2.03 -16.43
CA SER A 666 11.15 1.60 -15.30
C SER A 666 11.15 2.60 -14.14
N THR A 667 11.25 3.90 -14.40
CA THR A 667 11.21 4.94 -13.36
C THR A 667 9.85 5.02 -12.67
N ASN A 668 8.73 4.84 -13.38
CA ASN A 668 7.40 4.81 -12.77
C ASN A 668 7.17 3.54 -11.93
N VAL A 669 7.65 2.37 -12.38
CA VAL A 669 7.62 1.14 -11.55
C VAL A 669 8.46 1.36 -10.29
N LEU A 670 9.69 1.87 -10.45
CA LEU A 670 10.61 2.12 -9.36
C LEU A 670 10.03 3.12 -8.36
N GLU A 671 9.37 4.19 -8.81
CA GLU A 671 8.68 5.14 -7.93
C GLU A 671 7.60 4.47 -7.07
N GLY A 672 6.74 3.64 -7.66
CA GLY A 672 5.67 2.96 -6.94
C GLY A 672 6.20 2.03 -5.86
N VAL A 673 7.18 1.21 -6.21
CA VAL A 673 7.78 0.23 -5.28
C VAL A 673 8.63 0.91 -4.21
N ASN A 674 9.40 1.93 -4.58
CA ASN A 674 10.23 2.68 -3.65
C ASN A 674 9.37 3.41 -2.60
N MET A 675 8.22 3.96 -3.00
CA MET A 675 7.26 4.55 -2.06
C MET A 675 6.62 3.51 -1.13
N SER A 676 6.32 2.31 -1.63
CA SER A 676 5.87 1.19 -0.80
C SER A 676 6.90 0.86 0.28
N LEU A 677 8.17 0.69 -0.10
CA LEU A 677 9.23 0.36 0.86
C LEU A 677 9.51 1.49 1.85
N LEU A 678 9.54 2.74 1.40
CA LEU A 678 9.73 3.91 2.27
C LEU A 678 8.62 3.99 3.34
N SER A 679 7.37 3.72 2.95
CA SER A 679 6.24 3.72 3.89
C SER A 679 6.34 2.64 4.98
N LYS A 680 6.97 1.51 4.67
CA LYS A 680 7.17 0.39 5.62
C LYS A 680 8.40 0.56 6.53
N THR A 681 9.34 1.39 6.13
CA THR A 681 10.66 1.51 6.79
C THR A 681 10.82 2.78 7.61
N ILE A 682 9.97 3.79 7.41
CA ILE A 682 10.04 5.03 8.17
C ILE A 682 9.62 4.82 9.64
N PRO A 683 10.35 5.37 10.63
CA PRO A 683 9.96 5.25 12.03
C PRO A 683 8.63 5.97 12.32
N ARG A 684 7.78 5.38 13.16
CA ARG A 684 6.46 5.92 13.51
C ARG A 684 6.50 7.33 14.12
N ALA A 685 7.58 7.68 14.82
CA ALA A 685 7.77 9.02 15.37
C ALA A 685 7.89 10.12 14.29
N PHE A 686 8.23 9.77 13.04
CA PHE A 686 8.23 10.65 11.87
C PHE A 686 7.00 10.46 10.97
N ALA A 687 6.00 9.67 11.39
CA ALA A 687 4.74 9.58 10.65
C ALA A 687 3.88 10.85 10.83
N ARG A 688 4.12 11.64 11.89
CA ARG A 688 3.35 12.85 12.23
C ARG A 688 4.25 14.08 12.38
N GLY A 689 3.73 15.24 12.00
CA GLY A 689 4.41 16.54 12.12
C GLY A 689 4.86 17.13 10.78
N THR A 690 5.70 18.17 10.84
CA THR A 690 6.14 18.93 9.65
C THR A 690 7.03 18.09 8.73
N PHE A 691 7.89 17.23 9.29
CA PHE A 691 8.81 16.37 8.54
C PHE A 691 8.29 14.94 8.44
N ASN A 692 7.07 14.79 7.94
CA ASN A 692 6.50 13.47 7.71
C ASN A 692 7.13 12.76 6.49
N SER A 693 6.86 11.45 6.36
CA SER A 693 7.28 10.62 5.21
C SER A 693 6.92 11.24 3.86
N GLY A 694 5.71 11.82 3.77
CA GLY A 694 5.21 12.47 2.57
C GLY A 694 6.03 13.70 2.16
N LEU A 695 6.49 14.51 3.12
CA LEU A 695 7.37 15.65 2.85
C LEU A 695 8.73 15.15 2.38
N LEU A 696 9.36 14.22 3.10
CA LEU A 696 10.68 13.69 2.73
C LEU A 696 10.70 13.08 1.32
N ALA A 697 9.67 12.31 0.98
CA ALA A 697 9.45 11.80 -0.36
C ALA A 697 9.30 12.94 -1.39
N THR A 698 8.47 13.95 -1.09
CA THR A 698 8.22 15.08 -1.99
C THR A 698 9.47 15.91 -2.22
N GLU A 699 10.26 16.15 -1.18
CA GLU A 699 11.54 16.87 -1.23
C GLU A 699 12.57 16.11 -2.05
N ALA A 700 12.78 14.81 -1.76
CA ALA A 700 13.71 13.98 -2.51
C ALA A 700 13.35 13.94 -4.00
N GLY A 701 12.07 13.80 -4.33
CA GLY A 701 11.65 13.75 -5.73
C GLY A 701 11.78 15.09 -6.45
N THR A 702 11.45 16.18 -5.77
CA THR A 702 11.61 17.54 -6.32
C THR A 702 13.08 17.91 -6.49
N LEU A 703 13.95 17.46 -5.57
CA LEU A 703 15.38 17.67 -5.66
C LEU A 703 15.97 16.95 -6.88
N GLY A 704 15.54 15.71 -7.14
CA GLY A 704 15.92 14.98 -8.35
C GLY A 704 15.56 15.75 -9.63
N ARG A 705 14.35 16.33 -9.70
CA ARG A 705 13.94 17.16 -10.84
C ARG A 705 14.79 18.41 -11.01
N ALA A 706 14.98 19.16 -9.93
CA ALA A 706 15.81 20.37 -9.94
C ALA A 706 17.24 20.08 -10.42
N ILE A 707 17.86 18.98 -9.97
CA ILE A 707 19.18 18.56 -10.43
C ILE A 707 19.15 18.23 -11.92
N GLY A 708 18.11 17.55 -12.41
CA GLY A 708 17.97 17.19 -13.83
C GLY A 708 17.88 18.41 -14.73
N ASP A 709 17.02 19.36 -14.39
CA ASP A 709 16.83 20.58 -15.17
C ASP A 709 18.10 21.44 -15.23
N VAL A 710 18.81 21.56 -14.10
CA VAL A 710 20.12 22.25 -14.05
C VAL A 710 21.16 21.49 -14.87
N ALA A 711 21.18 20.15 -14.80
CA ALA A 711 22.12 19.33 -15.57
C ALA A 711 21.92 19.52 -17.09
N ILE A 712 20.67 19.56 -17.58
CA ILE A 712 20.38 19.80 -19.00
C ILE A 712 20.94 21.14 -19.47
N THR A 713 20.74 22.23 -18.70
CA THR A 713 21.28 23.53 -19.08
C THR A 713 22.80 23.52 -19.09
N VAL A 714 23.45 23.02 -18.03
CA VAL A 714 24.92 23.00 -17.93
C VAL A 714 25.53 22.22 -19.10
N VAL A 715 24.94 21.08 -19.42
CA VAL A 715 25.37 20.23 -20.52
C VAL A 715 25.11 20.87 -21.89
N GLY A 716 24.07 21.70 -22.00
CA GLY A 716 23.72 22.39 -23.25
C GLY A 716 24.57 23.62 -23.58
N LEU A 717 25.26 24.23 -22.60
CA LEU A 717 26.09 25.44 -22.80
C LEU A 717 27.14 25.36 -23.93
N PRO A 718 27.81 24.21 -24.17
CA PRO A 718 28.77 24.08 -25.28
C PRO A 718 28.10 23.87 -26.64
N GLY A 719 26.78 23.67 -26.67
CA GLY A 719 25.98 23.48 -27.86
C GLY A 719 25.01 22.30 -27.77
N ILE A 720 23.87 22.45 -28.43
CA ILE A 720 22.75 21.50 -28.45
C ILE A 720 23.12 20.09 -28.91
N GLN A 721 24.13 19.96 -29.78
CA GLN A 721 24.61 18.67 -30.30
C GLN A 721 25.12 17.73 -29.21
N TYR A 722 25.59 18.29 -28.08
CA TYR A 722 26.15 17.52 -26.98
C TYR A 722 25.08 17.08 -25.96
N VAL A 723 23.91 17.72 -25.97
CA VAL A 723 22.84 17.53 -24.96
C VAL A 723 22.49 16.05 -24.75
N LEU A 724 22.37 15.27 -25.82
CA LEU A 724 22.05 13.85 -25.71
C LEU A 724 23.14 13.07 -24.94
N ASN A 725 24.34 12.97 -25.49
CA ASN A 725 25.36 12.08 -24.93
C ASN A 725 25.92 12.61 -23.60
N TRP A 726 26.12 13.92 -23.47
CA TRP A 726 26.66 14.50 -22.25
C TRP A 726 25.65 14.49 -21.09
N THR A 727 24.36 14.32 -21.37
CA THR A 727 23.35 14.06 -20.32
C THR A 727 23.31 12.58 -19.97
N PHE A 728 23.08 11.70 -20.96
CA PHE A 728 22.75 10.30 -20.68
C PHE A 728 23.97 9.42 -20.37
N VAL A 729 25.19 9.77 -20.84
CA VAL A 729 26.40 9.00 -20.49
C VAL A 729 26.76 9.14 -19.00
N PRO A 730 26.78 10.34 -18.38
CA PRO A 730 26.92 10.46 -16.93
C PRO A 730 25.79 9.80 -16.14
N LEU A 731 24.57 9.77 -16.68
CA LEU A 731 23.46 9.06 -16.05
C LEU A 731 23.65 7.54 -16.06
N LEU A 732 24.36 6.95 -17.04
CA LEU A 732 24.75 5.53 -16.98
C LEU A 732 25.60 5.24 -15.75
N LEU A 733 26.63 6.07 -15.52
CA LEU A 733 27.49 5.92 -14.35
C LEU A 733 26.67 6.08 -13.06
N THR A 734 25.78 7.08 -13.01
CA THR A 734 24.90 7.34 -11.86
C THR A 734 23.98 6.14 -11.59
N CYS A 735 23.38 5.56 -12.63
CA CYS A 735 22.54 4.35 -12.51
C CYS A 735 23.36 3.15 -12.02
N MET A 736 24.56 2.93 -12.57
CA MET A 736 25.46 1.83 -12.15
C MET A 736 25.87 1.96 -10.69
N LEU A 737 26.23 3.17 -10.25
CA LEU A 737 26.57 3.45 -8.86
C LEU A 737 25.38 3.22 -7.92
N THR A 738 24.18 3.61 -8.36
CA THR A 738 22.94 3.40 -7.61
C THR A 738 22.63 1.92 -7.47
N ILE A 739 22.70 1.14 -8.56
CA ILE A 739 22.52 -0.33 -8.52
C ILE A 739 23.56 -0.99 -7.60
N ALA A 740 24.83 -0.58 -7.69
CA ALA A 740 25.88 -1.12 -6.83
C ALA A 740 25.62 -0.81 -5.35
N TYR A 741 25.12 0.40 -5.04
CA TYR A 741 24.71 0.78 -3.71
C TYR A 741 23.49 -0.03 -3.23
N THR A 742 22.44 -0.12 -4.04
CA THR A 742 21.22 -0.89 -3.76
C THR A 742 21.54 -2.36 -3.51
N TRP A 743 22.42 -2.96 -4.32
CA TRP A 743 22.91 -4.32 -4.10
C TRP A 743 23.62 -4.43 -2.75
N ARG A 744 24.52 -3.51 -2.42
CA ARG A 744 25.25 -3.53 -1.13
C ARG A 744 24.31 -3.47 0.08
N VAL A 745 23.21 -2.71 -0.01
CA VAL A 745 22.24 -2.57 1.08
C VAL A 745 21.06 -3.54 0.97
N PHE A 746 21.01 -4.39 -0.06
CA PHE A 746 19.90 -5.29 -0.37
C PHE A 746 19.40 -6.13 0.82
N PRO A 747 20.27 -6.76 1.65
CA PRO A 747 19.80 -7.54 2.81
C PRO A 747 19.11 -6.68 3.87
N LYS A 748 19.47 -5.39 3.95
CA LYS A 748 18.89 -4.44 4.91
C LYS A 748 17.59 -3.83 4.42
N LEU A 749 17.25 -3.97 3.13
CA LEU A 749 15.98 -3.51 2.56
C LEU A 749 14.81 -4.47 2.84
N ALA A 750 15.04 -5.56 3.58
CA ALA A 750 14.01 -6.47 4.03
C ALA A 750 13.01 -5.78 4.97
N THR A 751 11.71 -5.93 4.70
CA THR A 751 10.68 -5.61 5.68
C THR A 751 10.78 -6.61 6.83
N ARG A 752 10.68 -6.13 8.07
CA ARG A 752 11.08 -6.77 9.33
C ARG A 752 10.21 -7.98 9.76
N ASP A 753 9.92 -8.89 8.84
CA ASP A 753 9.17 -10.13 9.04
C ASP A 753 10.03 -11.40 8.79
N ASP A 754 11.33 -11.24 8.48
CA ASP A 754 12.30 -12.34 8.32
C ASP A 754 13.13 -12.59 9.59
#